data_AF-A0A8D2KQX5-F1
#
_entry.id   AF-A0A8D2KQX5-F1
#
_cell.length_a   1.000
_cell.length_b   1.000
_cell.length_c   1.000
_cell.angle_alpha   90.00
_cell.angle_beta   90.00
_cell.angle_gamma   90.00
#
_symmetry.space_group_name_H-M   'P 1'
#
loop_
_entity.id
_entity.type
_entity.pdbx_description
1 polymer ?
#
loop_
_entity_poly.entity_id
_entity_poly.type
_entity_poly.pdbx_seq_one_letter_code
_entity_poly.pdbx_strand_id
1 'polypeptide(L)'
;PPAIMRWGWRRLPTPIPSLNCPSLSLSYLSHMFTQKPAWSEHRAPDGRVYYYNSETKQSSWEKPDDLKSKAELLLSRCPWREYRSETGKPYYYNTQSKESRWTRPRELDDIEGGGLWEPVSDVAGGWRWADPAFPRGHRGNHPCLFSFVSHAPSNTFCFSWASCDPARRDEDDRATGNAWSNKEEAKQAFKELLKDKVLAGEGALPKLSEKKQAFNAYKAQRDKEEKEEARLRAKEAKEELQRFLEQHSKMSSTTRYRKAEQMFGELEVWAMVPERDRKEIYDDVLFFLAKKEKEHAKQLRKRNIQALKSILDNMSCVSFQTTWSEAQQYLMDNPSFAEDEDLQNMDKEDALICFEEHIRTLEREEEEERERGRLRERRQQRKNREAFQAFLDELHECGRLHSMSTWMELYPSLSTDRRFANMLGQPGSTPLDLFKFYVEDLKARFHDEKKIIKDILKDRSFSVEVNTTFEDFAHVISFDKRAATLDAGNIKLTFNSLLEKAEAREREREKEETRKMRRKEAAFKSMLRQAAPPLEPSTAWDEVRERFVNHIAFEQITLESERIRLFREFLQLLETECQHFHAKAKKHAKKPKKHHRKRSASVRPGVGGSRWGAGGDQGAAVVRGDPLGIRALLTPSQPVQNSAVGI
;
A
#
# COMPACT_ATOMS: atom_id res chain seq x y z
N PRO A 1 33.28 -14.94 -54.42
CA PRO A 1 33.07 -15.48 -53.06
C PRO A 1 33.60 -14.51 -51.99
N PRO A 2 32.72 -13.74 -51.32
CA PRO A 2 33.14 -12.82 -50.26
C PRO A 2 33.75 -13.58 -49.07
N ALA A 3 34.68 -12.94 -48.36
CA ALA A 3 35.39 -13.57 -47.26
C ALA A 3 34.51 -13.66 -46.01
N ILE A 4 34.41 -14.85 -45.42
CA ILE A 4 33.75 -15.05 -44.13
C ILE A 4 34.62 -14.41 -43.04
N MET A 5 34.26 -13.20 -42.60
CA MET A 5 34.81 -12.63 -41.37
C MET A 5 34.36 -13.47 -40.18
N ARG A 6 35.19 -14.44 -39.78
CA ARG A 6 34.98 -15.24 -38.57
C ARG A 6 35.13 -14.36 -37.33
N TRP A 7 34.01 -13.98 -36.74
CA TRP A 7 33.94 -13.40 -35.40
C TRP A 7 34.75 -14.26 -34.42
N GLY A 8 35.87 -13.71 -33.95
CA GLY A 8 36.99 -14.44 -33.35
C GLY A 8 36.79 -14.96 -31.92
N TRP A 9 35.62 -15.50 -31.59
CA TRP A 9 35.32 -16.10 -30.29
C TRP A 9 36.02 -17.46 -30.14
N ARG A 10 37.30 -17.45 -29.74
CA ARG A 10 37.98 -18.68 -29.29
C ARG A 10 37.35 -19.15 -27.98
N ARG A 11 37.19 -20.48 -27.85
CA ARG A 11 36.71 -21.14 -26.63
C ARG A 11 37.52 -20.71 -25.41
N LEU A 12 36.84 -20.43 -24.30
CA LEU A 12 37.44 -20.52 -22.97
C LEU A 12 37.88 -21.98 -22.72
N PRO A 13 39.09 -22.25 -22.20
CA PRO A 13 39.53 -23.59 -21.88
C PRO A 13 38.90 -24.11 -20.58
N THR A 14 38.65 -25.43 -20.54
CA THR A 14 38.21 -26.20 -19.37
C THR A 14 39.35 -26.40 -18.35
N PRO A 15 39.07 -26.81 -17.09
CA PRO A 15 39.89 -26.39 -15.94
C PRO A 15 41.19 -27.17 -15.72
N ILE A 16 42.11 -26.52 -15.00
CA ILE A 16 43.37 -27.06 -14.48
C ILE A 16 43.09 -27.86 -13.18
N PRO A 17 43.77 -29.00 -12.94
CA PRO A 17 43.49 -29.87 -11.79
C PRO A 17 43.94 -29.30 -10.43
N SER A 18 43.45 -29.92 -9.36
CA SER A 18 43.60 -29.53 -7.96
C SER A 18 45.03 -29.56 -7.42
N LEU A 19 45.39 -28.52 -6.67
CA LEU A 19 46.43 -28.57 -5.63
C LEU A 19 45.81 -28.27 -4.26
N ASN A 20 46.30 -28.95 -3.22
CA ASN A 20 45.75 -28.84 -1.86
C ASN A 20 46.01 -27.47 -1.22
N CYS A 21 44.98 -26.93 -0.58
CA CYS A 21 45.11 -26.00 0.55
C CYS A 21 44.12 -26.43 1.65
N PRO A 22 44.46 -26.23 2.95
CA PRO A 22 43.72 -26.82 4.06
C PRO A 22 42.32 -26.21 4.23
N SER A 23 41.38 -27.02 4.70
CA SER A 23 39.97 -26.65 4.81
C SER A 23 39.71 -25.66 5.97
N LEU A 24 39.51 -24.40 5.63
CA LEU A 24 38.65 -23.51 6.42
C LEU A 24 37.19 -23.76 5.99
N SER A 25 36.30 -24.00 6.95
CA SER A 25 34.94 -24.44 6.65
C SER A 25 34.03 -23.31 6.18
N LEU A 26 33.19 -23.58 5.17
CA LEU A 26 32.17 -22.65 4.64
C LEU A 26 31.13 -22.20 5.68
N SER A 27 31.05 -22.86 6.84
CA SER A 27 30.27 -22.39 7.99
C SER A 27 30.77 -21.07 8.60
N TYR A 28 32.08 -20.77 8.50
CA TYR A 28 32.68 -19.59 9.12
C TYR A 28 32.47 -18.31 8.29
N LEU A 29 32.56 -18.42 6.96
CA LEU A 29 32.34 -17.29 6.05
C LEU A 29 30.86 -16.87 5.92
N SER A 30 29.91 -17.78 6.19
CA SER A 30 28.48 -17.49 6.19
C SER A 30 28.06 -16.49 7.29
N HIS A 31 28.83 -16.44 8.41
CA HIS A 31 28.48 -15.64 9.59
C HIS A 31 28.77 -14.14 9.49
N MET A 32 29.37 -13.65 8.40
CA MET A 32 29.86 -12.25 8.30
C MET A 32 29.00 -11.31 7.47
N PHE A 33 28.00 -11.79 6.71
CA PHE A 33 27.18 -10.94 5.83
C PHE A 33 25.66 -11.24 5.87
N THR A 34 25.12 -11.68 7.02
CA THR A 34 23.68 -11.86 7.23
C THR A 34 23.13 -11.20 8.51
N GLN A 35 23.80 -10.14 8.99
CA GLN A 35 23.28 -9.23 10.01
C GLN A 35 22.07 -8.45 9.46
N LYS A 36 20.84 -8.97 9.69
CA LYS A 36 19.64 -8.12 9.63
C LYS A 36 19.70 -7.14 10.80
N PRO A 37 19.35 -5.85 10.62
CA PRO A 37 19.31 -4.93 11.75
C PRO A 37 18.33 -5.45 12.80
N ALA A 38 18.80 -5.60 14.05
CA ALA A 38 17.97 -6.09 15.15
C ALA A 38 16.76 -5.18 15.41
N TRP A 39 16.89 -3.90 15.10
CA TRP A 39 15.86 -2.88 15.23
C TRP A 39 15.02 -2.70 13.95
N SER A 40 13.75 -2.35 14.13
CA SER A 40 12.77 -2.10 13.05
C SER A 40 11.93 -0.86 13.36
N GLU A 41 11.52 -0.10 12.34
CA GLU A 41 10.61 1.05 12.49
C GLU A 41 9.14 0.59 12.52
N HIS A 42 8.38 1.08 13.50
CA HIS A 42 6.94 0.85 13.64
C HIS A 42 6.21 2.17 13.92
N ARG A 43 4.88 2.18 13.75
CA ARG A 43 4.02 3.34 13.98
C ARG A 43 2.95 3.00 14.99
N ALA A 44 2.87 3.77 16.06
CA ALA A 44 1.85 3.64 17.08
C ALA A 44 0.50 4.23 16.61
N PRO A 45 -0.64 3.88 17.24
CA PRO A 45 -1.96 4.37 16.84
C PRO A 45 -2.17 5.88 16.97
N ASP A 46 -1.28 6.59 17.67
CA ASP A 46 -1.24 8.06 17.77
C ASP A 46 -0.43 8.72 16.63
N GLY A 47 0.04 7.93 15.66
CA GLY A 47 0.84 8.37 14.51
C GLY A 47 2.34 8.52 14.80
N ARG A 48 2.80 8.30 16.04
CA ARG A 48 4.21 8.43 16.39
C ARG A 48 5.03 7.23 15.94
N VAL A 49 6.24 7.49 15.47
CA VAL A 49 7.21 6.47 15.09
C VAL A 49 7.94 5.97 16.33
N TYR A 50 8.08 4.65 16.48
CA TYR A 50 8.93 4.01 17.48
C TYR A 50 9.77 2.91 16.86
N TYR A 51 10.92 2.63 17.46
CA TYR A 51 11.86 1.61 17.02
C TYR A 51 11.77 0.41 17.96
N TYR A 52 11.62 -0.79 17.40
CA TYR A 52 11.47 -2.04 18.14
C TYR A 52 12.63 -2.99 17.87
N ASN A 53 13.31 -3.42 18.93
CA ASN A 53 14.37 -4.40 18.88
C ASN A 53 13.77 -5.81 18.92
N SER A 54 13.93 -6.54 17.82
CA SER A 54 13.42 -7.90 17.65
C SER A 54 14.15 -8.95 18.50
N GLU A 55 15.36 -8.67 18.97
CA GLU A 55 16.15 -9.56 19.83
C GLU A 55 15.87 -9.31 21.32
N THR A 56 16.07 -8.08 21.79
CA THR A 56 15.90 -7.69 23.21
C THR A 56 14.44 -7.47 23.61
N LYS A 57 13.51 -7.43 22.65
CA LYS A 57 12.07 -7.12 22.81
C LYS A 57 11.78 -5.72 23.37
N GLN A 58 12.76 -4.83 23.35
CA GLN A 58 12.63 -3.45 23.81
C GLN A 58 12.06 -2.54 22.72
N SER A 59 11.39 -1.46 23.13
CA SER A 59 10.97 -0.37 22.25
C SER A 59 11.57 0.95 22.70
N SER A 60 11.93 1.79 21.73
CA SER A 60 12.57 3.10 21.91
C SER A 60 11.86 4.14 21.05
N TRP A 61 11.70 5.35 21.58
CA TRP A 61 11.27 6.52 20.79
C TRP A 61 12.43 7.25 20.11
N GLU A 62 13.67 6.92 20.48
CA GLU A 62 14.90 7.43 19.86
C GLU A 62 15.46 6.44 18.85
N LYS A 63 15.94 6.95 17.70
CA LYS A 63 16.50 6.15 16.60
C LYS A 63 17.77 5.42 17.05
N PRO A 64 17.80 4.06 17.06
CA PRO A 64 18.97 3.27 17.42
C PRO A 64 20.13 3.48 16.45
N ASP A 65 21.38 3.31 16.94
CA ASP A 65 22.58 3.50 16.12
C ASP A 65 22.68 2.51 14.95
N ASP A 66 22.16 1.28 15.12
CA ASP A 66 22.12 0.24 14.06
C ASP A 66 21.22 0.61 12.87
N LEU A 67 20.33 1.60 13.03
CA LEU A 67 19.46 2.14 11.98
C LEU A 67 19.93 3.53 11.47
N LYS A 68 21.03 4.07 12.01
CA LYS A 68 21.58 5.35 11.55
C LYS A 68 22.41 5.15 10.28
N SER A 69 22.24 6.06 9.33
CA SER A 69 23.09 6.12 8.14
C SER A 69 24.54 6.39 8.54
N LYS A 70 25.51 6.02 7.69
CA LYS A 70 26.92 6.25 8.00
C LYS A 70 27.26 7.74 8.18
N ALA A 71 26.48 8.65 7.58
CA ALA A 71 26.57 10.09 7.84
C ALA A 71 25.97 10.48 9.20
N GLU A 72 24.77 9.99 9.56
CA GLU A 72 24.14 10.24 10.87
C GLU A 72 25.02 9.72 12.03
N LEU A 73 25.70 8.58 11.83
CA LEU A 73 26.61 7.94 12.79
C LEU A 73 27.96 8.69 12.92
N LEU A 74 28.35 9.45 11.89
CA LEU A 74 29.47 10.42 11.99
C LEU A 74 29.02 11.71 12.69
N LEU A 75 27.89 12.30 12.29
CA LEU A 75 27.29 13.50 12.89
C LEU A 75 27.06 13.36 14.41
N SER A 76 26.59 12.20 14.88
CA SER A 76 26.43 11.92 16.32
C SER A 76 27.75 11.90 17.11
N ARG A 77 28.88 11.69 16.42
CA ARG A 77 30.22 11.56 16.97
C ARG A 77 31.06 12.84 16.83
N CYS A 78 30.54 13.86 16.15
CA CYS A 78 31.18 15.16 15.98
C CYS A 78 30.98 16.08 17.20
N PRO A 79 32.00 16.89 17.57
CA PRO A 79 31.92 17.75 18.75
C PRO A 79 31.18 19.08 18.50
N TRP A 80 31.03 19.50 17.25
CA TRP A 80 30.32 20.71 16.84
C TRP A 80 28.80 20.51 16.83
N ARG A 81 28.05 21.50 17.32
CA ARG A 81 26.58 21.55 17.25
C ARG A 81 26.12 22.91 16.72
N GLU A 82 25.11 22.91 15.86
CA GLU A 82 24.42 24.14 15.44
C GLU A 82 23.45 24.57 16.55
N TYR A 83 23.52 25.85 16.92
CA TYR A 83 22.56 26.54 17.77
C TYR A 83 22.04 27.76 17.01
N ARG A 84 20.89 28.30 17.41
CA ARG A 84 20.36 29.55 16.84
C ARG A 84 20.40 30.66 17.86
N SER A 85 20.90 31.81 17.43
CA SER A 85 20.87 33.04 18.23
C SER A 85 19.44 33.57 18.35
N GLU A 86 19.24 34.48 19.30
CA GLU A 86 17.99 35.23 19.52
C GLU A 86 17.52 36.02 18.27
N THR A 87 18.44 36.27 17.31
CA THR A 87 18.16 36.89 15.99
C THR A 87 17.91 35.87 14.87
N GLY A 88 17.70 34.59 15.20
CA GLY A 88 17.45 33.49 14.27
C GLY A 88 18.68 32.98 13.49
N LYS A 89 19.81 33.70 13.52
CA LYS A 89 21.04 33.30 12.83
C LYS A 89 21.68 32.08 13.49
N PRO A 90 22.10 31.05 12.71
CA PRO A 90 22.80 29.90 13.24
C PRO A 90 24.24 30.24 13.65
N TYR A 91 24.75 29.56 14.67
CA TYR A 91 26.16 29.54 15.06
C TYR A 91 26.57 28.14 15.51
N TYR A 92 27.83 27.78 15.28
CA TYR A 92 28.37 26.45 15.52
C TYR A 92 29.25 26.48 16.77
N TYR A 93 28.91 25.65 17.76
CA TYR A 93 29.61 25.59 19.04
C TYR A 93 30.27 24.23 19.23
N ASN A 94 31.58 24.23 19.51
CA ASN A 94 32.34 23.03 19.79
C ASN A 94 32.18 22.63 21.27
N THR A 95 31.57 21.48 21.52
CA THR A 95 31.37 20.98 22.88
C THR A 95 32.66 20.53 23.56
N GLN A 96 33.75 20.30 22.82
CA GLN A 96 35.08 19.97 23.33
C GLN A 96 35.95 21.23 23.53
N SER A 97 36.21 22.04 22.47
CA SER A 97 37.06 23.25 22.58
C SER A 97 36.37 24.47 23.22
N LYS A 98 35.04 24.42 23.40
CA LYS A 98 34.19 25.53 23.90
C LYS A 98 34.14 26.77 22.99
N GLU A 99 34.64 26.66 21.77
CA GLU A 99 34.62 27.74 20.78
C GLU A 99 33.26 27.88 20.11
N SER A 100 32.78 29.11 19.94
CA SER A 100 31.64 29.45 19.09
C SER A 100 32.10 30.15 17.81
N ARG A 101 31.73 29.64 16.63
CA ARG A 101 32.00 30.27 15.32
C ARG A 101 30.70 30.47 14.53
N TRP A 102 30.60 31.59 13.81
CA TRP A 102 29.44 31.91 12.96
C TRP A 102 29.52 31.29 11.56
N THR A 103 30.72 30.87 11.14
CA THR A 103 30.95 30.12 9.90
C THR A 103 30.94 28.63 10.20
N ARG A 104 30.31 27.82 9.34
CA ARG A 104 30.27 26.36 9.49
C ARG A 104 31.70 25.76 9.48
N PRO A 105 32.03 24.79 10.36
CA PRO A 105 33.29 24.04 10.28
C PRO A 105 33.36 23.21 9.00
N ARG A 106 34.53 23.18 8.33
CA ARG A 106 34.78 22.23 7.22
C ARG A 106 34.59 20.79 7.65
N GLU A 107 34.97 20.48 8.90
CA GLU A 107 34.74 19.19 9.56
C GLU A 107 33.25 18.76 9.60
N LEU A 108 32.31 19.66 9.33
CA LEU A 108 30.88 19.38 9.16
C LEU A 108 30.52 19.15 7.68
N ASP A 109 31.04 19.99 6.78
CA ASP A 109 30.80 19.91 5.33
C ASP A 109 31.39 18.62 4.72
N ASP A 110 32.59 18.21 5.16
CA ASP A 110 33.27 16.97 4.76
C ASP A 110 32.49 15.69 5.14
N ILE A 111 31.50 15.81 6.03
CA ILE A 111 30.64 14.70 6.51
C ILE A 111 29.26 14.73 5.86
N GLU A 112 28.69 15.92 5.64
CA GLU A 112 27.41 16.09 4.95
C GLU A 112 27.54 15.80 3.44
N GLY A 113 28.70 16.08 2.83
CA GLY A 113 29.02 15.79 1.42
C GLY A 113 29.35 14.32 1.10
N GLY A 114 29.36 13.41 2.08
CA GLY A 114 29.80 12.01 1.93
C GLY A 114 28.85 11.05 1.20
N GLY A 115 27.77 11.56 0.58
CA GLY A 115 26.73 10.75 -0.09
C GLY A 115 26.59 11.13 -1.57
N LEU A 116 26.98 10.22 -2.46
CA LEU A 116 27.12 10.46 -3.91
C LEU A 116 25.81 10.87 -4.61
N TRP A 117 25.84 12.04 -5.27
CA TRP A 117 25.39 12.22 -6.66
C TRP A 117 26.08 13.45 -7.27
N GLU A 118 26.89 13.28 -8.33
CA GLU A 118 27.21 14.39 -9.23
C GLU A 118 25.95 14.74 -10.03
N PRO A 119 25.66 16.03 -10.23
CA PRO A 119 25.80 16.52 -11.60
C PRO A 119 26.26 17.99 -11.72
N VAL A 120 27.17 18.23 -12.68
CA VAL A 120 27.58 19.50 -13.33
C VAL A 120 27.78 20.78 -12.49
N SER A 121 28.99 21.31 -12.56
CA SER A 121 29.36 22.65 -12.12
C SER A 121 28.83 23.79 -13.02
N ASP A 122 28.73 24.99 -12.44
CA ASP A 122 28.14 26.20 -13.05
C ASP A 122 28.83 26.72 -14.34
N VAL A 123 28.02 27.44 -15.13
CA VAL A 123 28.45 28.72 -15.71
C VAL A 123 27.89 29.84 -14.82
N ALA A 124 28.76 30.69 -14.28
CA ALA A 124 28.40 31.66 -13.25
C ALA A 124 27.70 32.93 -13.79
N GLY A 125 26.83 33.55 -12.98
CA GLY A 125 26.48 34.97 -13.17
C GLY A 125 25.21 35.52 -12.49
N GLY A 126 25.38 36.31 -11.41
CA GLY A 126 24.62 37.58 -11.31
C GLY A 126 23.45 37.75 -10.30
N TRP A 127 23.77 37.78 -9.00
CA TRP A 127 23.15 38.61 -7.94
C TRP A 127 21.81 39.37 -8.18
N ARG A 128 20.74 39.03 -7.41
CA ARG A 128 20.06 39.87 -6.37
C ARG A 128 18.61 39.41 -6.09
N TRP A 129 18.15 39.57 -4.85
CA TRP A 129 16.74 39.45 -4.43
C TRP A 129 16.39 40.48 -3.34
N ALA A 130 15.21 41.10 -3.48
CA ALA A 130 14.35 41.80 -2.49
C ALA A 130 13.32 42.63 -3.32
N ASP A 131 12.09 42.19 -3.58
CA ASP A 131 10.92 42.03 -2.68
C ASP A 131 10.18 43.36 -2.37
N PRO A 132 8.84 43.35 -2.12
CA PRO A 132 7.80 42.60 -2.86
C PRO A 132 6.48 43.41 -3.07
N ALA A 133 5.59 43.01 -4.00
CA ALA A 133 4.21 43.55 -4.09
C ALA A 133 3.18 42.57 -4.70
N PHE A 134 1.91 42.71 -4.26
CA PHE A 134 0.77 41.78 -4.43
C PHE A 134 -0.19 42.23 -5.60
N PRO A 135 -1.35 41.57 -5.93
CA PRO A 135 -1.50 40.90 -7.23
C PRO A 135 -2.71 41.39 -8.09
N ARG A 136 -3.15 40.51 -9.03
CA ARG A 136 -4.30 40.53 -9.99
C ARG A 136 -3.88 40.94 -11.43
N GLY A 137 -4.37 40.30 -12.51
CA GLY A 137 -5.12 39.03 -12.60
C GLY A 137 -5.83 38.77 -13.94
N HIS A 138 -5.92 37.48 -14.32
CA HIS A 138 -6.84 36.86 -15.31
C HIS A 138 -6.71 37.11 -16.84
N ARG A 139 -6.58 35.98 -17.57
CA ARG A 139 -7.00 35.67 -18.97
C ARG A 139 -6.21 36.37 -20.12
N GLY A 140 -5.90 35.70 -21.24
CA GLY A 140 -6.06 34.27 -21.58
C GLY A 140 -5.71 33.93 -23.05
N ASN A 141 -5.63 32.64 -23.36
CA ASN A 141 -5.50 31.98 -24.68
C ASN A 141 -4.23 32.15 -25.57
N HIS A 142 -3.58 31.00 -25.77
CA HIS A 142 -3.08 30.38 -27.02
C HIS A 142 -3.67 30.86 -28.38
N PRO A 143 -3.10 30.50 -29.57
CA PRO A 143 -1.87 29.69 -29.83
C PRO A 143 -0.91 30.17 -30.97
N CYS A 144 0.26 29.50 -31.05
CA CYS A 144 1.01 29.05 -32.25
C CYS A 144 1.52 29.99 -33.40
N LEU A 145 2.84 29.88 -33.61
CA LEU A 145 3.60 29.71 -34.88
C LEU A 145 3.88 30.91 -35.84
N PHE A 146 5.19 31.02 -36.19
CA PHE A 146 5.78 31.47 -37.46
C PHE A 146 5.37 32.81 -38.10
N SER A 147 6.27 33.81 -38.10
CA SER A 147 7.03 34.24 -39.32
C SER A 147 7.78 35.58 -39.20
N PHE A 148 8.95 35.63 -39.84
CA PHE A 148 9.56 36.71 -40.65
C PHE A 148 9.33 38.22 -40.34
N VAL A 149 10.46 38.90 -40.07
CA VAL A 149 10.84 40.31 -40.40
C VAL A 149 10.04 41.51 -39.84
N SER A 150 10.83 42.44 -39.32
CA SER A 150 10.64 43.88 -39.12
C SER A 150 9.41 44.57 -39.71
N HIS A 151 8.68 45.30 -38.86
CA HIS A 151 8.76 46.77 -38.83
C HIS A 151 8.45 47.30 -37.42
N ALA A 152 8.95 48.51 -37.10
CA ALA A 152 8.56 49.25 -35.89
C ALA A 152 7.20 49.95 -36.09
N PRO A 153 6.59 50.51 -35.03
CA PRO A 153 6.92 51.90 -34.70
C PRO A 153 7.29 52.16 -33.24
N SER A 154 7.67 53.41 -32.98
CA SER A 154 7.71 54.09 -31.68
C SER A 154 6.33 54.05 -30.98
N ASN A 155 6.16 54.40 -29.70
CA ASN A 155 6.71 55.54 -28.95
C ASN A 155 6.42 55.30 -27.43
N THR A 156 6.96 55.98 -26.41
CA THR A 156 7.80 57.18 -26.29
C THR A 156 8.51 57.15 -24.92
N PHE A 157 9.66 57.82 -24.77
CA PHE A 157 9.76 58.80 -23.68
C PHE A 157 10.69 59.94 -24.12
N CYS A 158 10.23 61.19 -23.97
CA CYS A 158 10.94 62.37 -24.45
C CYS A 158 11.68 63.08 -23.32
N PHE A 159 12.79 63.73 -23.69
CA PHE A 159 12.94 65.13 -23.31
C PHE A 159 12.76 65.96 -24.58
N SER A 160 11.68 66.74 -24.61
CA SER A 160 11.42 67.72 -25.68
C SER A 160 12.03 69.05 -25.29
N TRP A 161 12.55 69.80 -26.26
CA TRP A 161 13.23 71.06 -26.03
C TRP A 161 12.65 72.13 -26.95
N ALA A 162 12.03 73.15 -26.36
CA ALA A 162 11.54 74.33 -27.06
C ALA A 162 11.77 75.55 -26.16
N SER A 163 12.35 76.61 -26.73
CA SER A 163 12.40 77.95 -26.15
C SER A 163 11.77 78.91 -27.15
N CYS A 164 11.12 79.97 -26.68
CA CYS A 164 10.25 80.80 -27.49
C CYS A 164 10.98 81.69 -28.51
N ASP A 165 10.25 82.07 -29.56
CA ASP A 165 10.53 83.23 -30.40
C ASP A 165 10.71 84.52 -29.58
N PRO A 166 11.36 85.54 -30.17
CA PRO A 166 10.51 86.58 -30.75
C PRO A 166 10.93 87.01 -32.17
N ALA A 167 9.94 87.38 -32.98
CA ALA A 167 10.17 87.94 -34.32
C ALA A 167 10.40 89.46 -34.30
N ARG A 168 11.34 89.94 -35.11
CA ARG A 168 11.30 91.29 -35.69
C ARG A 168 12.01 91.32 -37.06
N ARG A 169 11.70 92.36 -37.84
CA ARG A 169 12.19 92.63 -39.20
C ARG A 169 13.64 93.20 -39.11
N ASP A 170 14.42 93.34 -40.17
CA ASP A 170 14.13 94.17 -41.35
C ASP A 170 14.60 93.54 -42.69
N GLU A 171 14.12 94.12 -43.80
CA GLU A 171 14.53 93.80 -45.18
C GLU A 171 15.85 94.52 -45.53
N ASP A 172 16.74 93.89 -46.33
CA ASP A 172 17.23 94.54 -47.56
C ASP A 172 17.99 93.61 -48.54
N ASP A 173 18.12 94.13 -49.78
CA ASP A 173 19.05 93.85 -50.89
C ASP A 173 19.46 92.41 -51.32
N ARG A 174 18.95 92.05 -52.50
CA ARG A 174 19.67 91.57 -53.70
C ARG A 174 20.74 90.46 -53.66
N ALA A 175 20.37 89.40 -54.39
CA ALA A 175 21.03 88.87 -55.59
C ALA A 175 22.10 87.74 -55.51
N THR A 176 21.98 86.85 -56.51
CA THR A 176 22.95 85.86 -57.04
C THR A 176 23.44 84.68 -56.17
N GLY A 177 23.36 83.47 -56.76
CA GLY A 177 24.36 82.41 -56.55
C GLY A 177 23.88 81.16 -55.81
N ASN A 178 23.92 80.01 -56.48
CA ASN A 178 23.56 78.70 -55.93
C ASN A 178 24.32 78.37 -54.64
N ALA A 179 23.61 77.96 -53.59
CA ALA A 179 24.17 77.31 -52.40
C ALA A 179 23.22 76.23 -51.86
N TRP A 180 23.78 75.21 -51.21
CA TRP A 180 23.07 74.06 -50.65
C TRP A 180 22.06 74.46 -49.56
N SER A 181 20.95 73.73 -49.45
CA SER A 181 19.81 74.13 -48.61
C SER A 181 20.10 74.01 -47.11
N ASN A 182 20.99 73.08 -46.71
CA ASN A 182 21.37 72.87 -45.32
C ASN A 182 22.90 72.86 -45.12
N LYS A 183 23.38 73.40 -43.99
CA LYS A 183 24.80 73.43 -43.63
C LYS A 183 25.40 72.03 -43.41
N GLU A 184 24.61 71.05 -42.99
CA GLU A 184 25.08 69.65 -42.91
C GLU A 184 25.14 68.98 -44.29
N GLU A 185 24.21 69.29 -45.19
CA GLU A 185 24.20 68.80 -46.58
C GLU A 185 25.43 69.33 -47.35
N ALA A 186 25.75 70.62 -47.18
CA ALA A 186 26.97 71.23 -47.72
C ALA A 186 28.27 70.55 -47.22
N LYS A 187 28.32 70.14 -45.95
CA LYS A 187 29.44 69.37 -45.39
C LYS A 187 29.46 67.94 -45.93
N GLN A 188 28.31 67.32 -46.13
CA GLN A 188 28.18 65.96 -46.67
C GLN A 188 28.70 65.91 -48.11
N ALA A 189 28.23 66.82 -48.97
CA ALA A 189 28.74 66.98 -50.34
C ALA A 189 30.25 67.28 -50.38
N PHE A 190 30.76 68.09 -49.44
CA PHE A 190 32.20 68.33 -49.32
C PHE A 190 32.99 67.08 -48.89
N LYS A 191 32.45 66.23 -48.01
CA LYS A 191 33.06 64.92 -47.68
C LYS A 191 33.04 63.95 -48.87
N GLU A 192 32.00 64.02 -49.71
CA GLU A 192 31.82 63.16 -50.87
C GLU A 192 32.80 63.54 -52.00
N LEU A 193 32.95 64.83 -52.30
CA LEU A 193 34.01 65.36 -53.16
C LEU A 193 35.44 65.00 -52.68
N LEU A 194 35.63 64.80 -51.37
CA LEU A 194 36.89 64.33 -50.79
C LEU A 194 37.10 62.80 -50.88
N LYS A 195 36.09 62.02 -51.30
CA LYS A 195 36.25 60.59 -51.67
C LYS A 195 36.77 60.45 -53.10
N ASP A 196 36.25 61.25 -54.02
CA ASP A 196 36.53 61.15 -55.47
C ASP A 196 37.88 61.74 -55.92
N LYS A 197 38.77 62.11 -54.98
CA LYS A 197 40.16 62.55 -55.22
C LYS A 197 40.35 63.78 -56.13
N VAL A 198 39.34 64.63 -56.33
CA VAL A 198 39.48 65.86 -57.15
C VAL A 198 40.02 67.04 -56.33
N LEU A 199 41.16 67.59 -56.76
CA LEU A 199 41.79 68.79 -56.18
C LEU A 199 41.17 70.09 -56.75
N ALA A 200 39.98 70.47 -56.30
CA ALA A 200 39.42 71.81 -56.53
C ALA A 200 38.39 72.20 -55.45
N GLY A 201 38.76 73.11 -54.54
CA GLY A 201 38.02 73.36 -53.29
C GLY A 201 37.18 74.64 -53.24
N GLU A 202 36.26 74.88 -54.18
CA GLU A 202 35.37 76.05 -54.17
C GLU A 202 33.88 75.69 -54.32
N GLY A 203 33.00 76.50 -53.71
CA GLY A 203 31.54 76.28 -53.67
C GLY A 203 30.96 75.82 -52.33
N ALA A 204 31.38 74.66 -51.80
CA ALA A 204 30.63 73.98 -50.73
C ALA A 204 30.67 74.63 -49.32
N LEU A 205 31.78 75.25 -48.91
CA LEU A 205 31.94 75.82 -47.56
C LEU A 205 32.65 77.19 -47.62
N PRO A 206 32.05 78.29 -47.11
CA PRO A 206 32.57 79.64 -47.30
C PRO A 206 33.73 80.00 -46.36
N LYS A 207 33.81 79.42 -45.16
CA LYS A 207 34.84 79.75 -44.16
C LYS A 207 35.99 78.75 -44.18
N LEU A 208 37.23 79.23 -44.26
CA LEU A 208 38.44 78.40 -44.28
C LEU A 208 38.59 77.52 -43.03
N SER A 209 38.17 78.02 -41.86
CA SER A 209 38.12 77.25 -40.61
C SER A 209 37.15 76.07 -40.69
N GLU A 210 35.96 76.26 -41.27
CA GLU A 210 34.95 75.22 -41.47
C GLU A 210 35.42 74.17 -42.51
N LYS A 211 36.05 74.61 -43.61
CA LYS A 211 36.75 73.72 -44.57
C LYS A 211 37.81 72.86 -43.87
N LYS A 212 38.68 73.46 -43.06
CA LYS A 212 39.74 72.74 -42.32
C LYS A 212 39.18 71.77 -41.27
N GLN A 213 38.11 72.16 -40.57
CA GLN A 213 37.42 71.30 -39.61
C GLN A 213 36.77 70.10 -40.31
N ALA A 214 36.07 70.32 -41.43
CA ALA A 214 35.45 69.27 -42.22
C ALA A 214 36.48 68.30 -42.82
N PHE A 215 37.60 68.80 -43.35
CA PHE A 215 38.69 67.97 -43.87
C PHE A 215 39.36 67.12 -42.77
N ASN A 216 39.66 67.72 -41.61
CA ASN A 216 40.23 66.97 -40.48
C ASN A 216 39.26 65.91 -39.95
N ALA A 217 37.95 66.22 -39.88
CA ALA A 217 36.92 65.25 -39.49
C ALA A 217 36.77 64.14 -40.54
N TYR A 218 36.84 64.46 -41.84
CA TYR A 218 36.84 63.48 -42.92
C TYR A 218 38.07 62.56 -42.86
N LYS A 219 39.27 63.11 -42.63
CA LYS A 219 40.48 62.30 -42.42
C LYS A 219 40.31 61.36 -41.22
N ALA A 220 39.92 61.88 -40.06
CA ALA A 220 39.69 61.05 -38.88
C ALA A 220 38.58 60.00 -39.09
N GLN A 221 37.60 60.29 -39.94
CA GLN A 221 36.55 59.34 -40.35
C GLN A 221 37.11 58.26 -41.28
N ARG A 222 37.89 58.58 -42.33
CA ARG A 222 38.55 57.58 -43.19
C ARG A 222 39.57 56.74 -42.43
N ASP A 223 40.40 57.37 -41.60
CA ASP A 223 41.35 56.72 -40.69
C ASP A 223 40.64 55.77 -39.68
N LYS A 224 39.32 55.91 -39.48
CA LYS A 224 38.48 55.00 -38.68
C LYS A 224 37.82 53.94 -39.56
N GLU A 225 37.20 54.32 -40.67
CA GLU A 225 36.56 53.42 -41.65
C GLU A 225 37.56 52.35 -42.13
N GLU A 226 38.77 52.74 -42.53
CA GLU A 226 39.81 51.80 -42.99
C GLU A 226 40.25 50.81 -41.89
N LYS A 227 40.32 51.26 -40.62
CA LYS A 227 40.61 50.38 -39.48
C LYS A 227 39.44 49.45 -39.16
N GLU A 228 38.21 49.89 -39.38
CA GLU A 228 37.00 49.10 -39.18
C GLU A 228 36.82 48.05 -40.30
N GLU A 229 37.06 48.42 -41.56
CA GLU A 229 37.16 47.52 -42.72
C GLU A 229 38.27 46.47 -42.53
N ALA A 230 39.46 46.89 -42.07
CA ALA A 230 40.57 45.97 -41.81
C ALA A 230 40.26 45.01 -40.65
N ARG A 231 39.62 45.50 -39.58
CA ARG A 231 39.14 44.65 -38.46
C ARG A 231 38.07 43.66 -38.92
N LEU A 232 37.17 44.08 -39.82
CA LEU A 232 36.12 43.22 -40.36
C LEU A 232 36.72 42.11 -41.24
N ARG A 233 37.57 42.46 -42.21
CA ARG A 233 38.29 41.46 -43.04
C ARG A 233 39.14 40.50 -42.20
N ALA A 234 39.77 40.98 -41.13
CA ALA A 234 40.50 40.11 -40.21
C ALA A 234 39.56 39.15 -39.44
N LYS A 235 38.37 39.59 -39.04
CA LYS A 235 37.35 38.72 -38.40
C LYS A 235 36.81 37.68 -39.40
N GLU A 236 36.49 38.10 -40.62
CA GLU A 236 36.00 37.23 -41.69
C GLU A 236 37.03 36.15 -42.06
N ALA A 237 38.31 36.50 -42.18
CA ALA A 237 39.38 35.54 -42.44
C ALA A 237 39.54 34.51 -41.31
N LYS A 238 39.41 34.93 -40.04
CA LYS A 238 39.40 34.00 -38.90
C LYS A 238 38.21 33.05 -38.94
N GLU A 239 37.01 33.56 -39.21
CA GLU A 239 35.78 32.77 -39.27
C GLU A 239 35.75 31.82 -40.48
N GLU A 240 36.39 32.18 -41.60
CA GLU A 240 36.57 31.29 -42.75
C GLU A 240 37.58 30.17 -42.45
N LEU A 241 38.74 30.49 -41.87
CA LEU A 241 39.72 29.48 -41.45
C LEU A 241 39.12 28.50 -40.43
N GLN A 242 38.35 29.00 -39.45
CA GLN A 242 37.65 28.17 -38.49
C GLN A 242 36.67 27.21 -39.20
N ARG A 243 35.75 27.73 -40.01
CA ARG A 243 34.75 26.92 -40.74
C ARG A 243 35.40 25.90 -41.67
N PHE A 244 36.51 26.26 -42.32
CA PHE A 244 37.30 25.34 -43.15
C PHE A 244 37.84 24.18 -42.31
N LEU A 245 38.52 24.45 -41.19
CA LEU A 245 39.10 23.41 -40.34
C LEU A 245 38.05 22.52 -39.65
N GLU A 246 36.88 23.05 -39.28
CA GLU A 246 35.77 22.28 -38.68
C GLU A 246 35.06 21.30 -39.63
N GLN A 247 35.19 21.53 -40.94
CA GLN A 247 34.49 20.79 -42.00
C GLN A 247 35.42 19.93 -42.87
N HIS A 248 36.72 20.22 -42.90
CA HIS A 248 37.66 19.55 -43.79
C HIS A 248 37.92 18.08 -43.39
N SER A 249 37.67 17.14 -44.30
CA SER A 249 37.66 15.69 -44.05
C SER A 249 38.98 15.05 -43.56
N LYS A 250 40.12 15.75 -43.69
CA LYS A 250 41.42 15.30 -43.14
C LYS A 250 41.79 15.94 -41.80
N MET A 251 40.93 16.80 -41.25
CA MET A 251 41.09 17.39 -39.92
C MET A 251 40.32 16.56 -38.89
N SER A 252 40.88 16.40 -37.70
CA SER A 252 40.32 15.57 -36.61
C SER A 252 40.90 15.98 -35.26
N SER A 253 40.25 15.56 -34.17
CA SER A 253 40.67 15.81 -32.77
C SER A 253 42.11 15.40 -32.42
N THR A 254 42.76 14.55 -33.24
CA THR A 254 44.13 14.05 -33.03
C THR A 254 45.16 14.70 -33.96
N THR A 255 44.74 15.59 -34.86
CA THR A 255 45.62 16.21 -35.86
C THR A 255 46.43 17.34 -35.24
N ARG A 256 47.73 17.11 -34.98
CA ARG A 256 48.67 18.08 -34.39
C ARG A 256 48.88 19.31 -35.30
N TYR A 257 49.05 20.50 -34.70
CA TYR A 257 49.25 21.79 -35.42
C TYR A 257 50.27 21.70 -36.56
N ARG A 258 51.48 21.16 -36.33
CA ARG A 258 52.51 21.00 -37.38
C ARG A 258 52.05 20.18 -38.59
N LYS A 259 51.12 19.23 -38.40
CA LYS A 259 50.54 18.43 -39.49
C LYS A 259 49.43 19.21 -40.20
N ALA A 260 48.62 19.99 -39.49
CA ALA A 260 47.67 20.91 -40.11
C ALA A 260 48.40 21.96 -40.98
N GLU A 261 49.47 22.54 -40.46
CA GLU A 261 50.34 23.48 -41.19
C GLU A 261 50.98 22.86 -42.44
N GLN A 262 51.41 21.60 -42.38
CA GLN A 262 51.89 20.85 -43.56
C GLN A 262 50.80 20.50 -44.59
N MET A 263 49.53 20.44 -44.19
CA MET A 263 48.41 20.11 -45.08
C MET A 263 47.70 21.34 -45.66
N PHE A 264 47.79 22.48 -44.97
CA PHE A 264 47.00 23.69 -45.26
C PHE A 264 47.85 24.95 -45.46
N GLY A 265 49.16 24.90 -45.19
CA GLY A 265 50.06 26.06 -45.19
C GLY A 265 50.13 26.85 -46.49
N GLU A 266 49.88 26.20 -47.63
CA GLU A 266 49.87 26.80 -48.97
C GLU A 266 48.50 27.39 -49.36
N LEU A 267 47.44 27.18 -48.55
CA LEU A 267 46.09 27.65 -48.85
C LEU A 267 45.89 29.10 -48.41
N GLU A 268 45.20 29.89 -49.23
CA GLU A 268 44.91 31.31 -48.92
C GLU A 268 44.17 31.49 -47.59
N VAL A 269 43.21 30.60 -47.27
CA VAL A 269 42.48 30.61 -45.99
C VAL A 269 43.38 30.46 -44.76
N TRP A 270 44.53 29.78 -44.89
CA TRP A 270 45.54 29.67 -43.83
C TRP A 270 46.48 30.88 -43.85
N ALA A 271 46.92 31.31 -45.03
CA ALA A 271 47.86 32.43 -45.21
C ALA A 271 47.30 33.77 -44.73
N MET A 272 46.01 34.05 -44.98
CA MET A 272 45.34 35.33 -44.64
C MET A 272 45.21 35.60 -43.13
N VAL A 273 45.35 34.57 -42.29
CA VAL A 273 45.28 34.70 -40.82
C VAL A 273 46.70 34.76 -40.23
N PRO A 274 47.01 35.66 -39.28
CA PRO A 274 48.30 35.70 -38.57
C PRO A 274 48.56 34.42 -37.76
N GLU A 275 49.82 33.99 -37.66
CA GLU A 275 50.21 32.71 -37.01
C GLU A 275 49.71 32.57 -35.56
N ARG A 276 49.70 33.68 -34.79
CA ARG A 276 49.10 33.71 -33.44
C ARG A 276 47.63 33.32 -33.47
N ASP A 277 46.86 33.97 -34.34
CA ASP A 277 45.43 33.77 -34.47
C ASP A 277 45.11 32.36 -35.00
N ARG A 278 45.95 31.80 -35.89
CA ARG A 278 45.82 30.41 -36.35
C ARG A 278 45.92 29.40 -35.20
N LYS A 279 46.76 29.65 -34.21
CA LYS A 279 46.94 28.76 -33.05
C LYS A 279 45.74 28.84 -32.10
N GLU A 280 45.28 30.05 -31.80
CA GLU A 280 44.06 30.30 -31.02
C GLU A 280 42.85 29.59 -31.69
N ILE A 281 42.66 29.74 -33.00
CA ILE A 281 41.59 29.05 -33.76
C ILE A 281 41.81 27.52 -33.79
N TYR A 282 43.05 27.05 -33.99
CA TYR A 282 43.35 25.62 -34.06
C TYR A 282 42.99 24.89 -32.77
N ASP A 283 43.30 25.46 -31.61
CA ASP A 283 42.99 24.83 -30.31
C ASP A 283 41.47 24.79 -30.06
N ASP A 284 40.74 25.86 -30.40
CA ASP A 284 39.27 25.91 -30.34
C ASP A 284 38.61 24.87 -31.29
N VAL A 285 39.09 24.76 -32.53
CA VAL A 285 38.59 23.78 -33.51
C VAL A 285 38.93 22.35 -33.08
N LEU A 286 40.12 22.11 -32.51
CA LEU A 286 40.49 20.79 -32.00
C LEU A 286 39.57 20.35 -30.85
N PHE A 287 39.23 21.27 -29.94
CA PHE A 287 38.25 21.05 -28.89
C PHE A 287 36.84 20.81 -29.44
N PHE A 288 36.39 21.60 -30.41
CA PHE A 288 35.09 21.42 -31.08
C PHE A 288 34.99 20.06 -31.78
N LEU A 289 36.03 19.65 -32.53
CA LEU A 289 36.09 18.35 -33.19
C LEU A 289 36.11 17.20 -32.17
N ALA A 290 36.93 17.28 -31.11
CA ALA A 290 36.92 16.28 -30.03
C ALA A 290 35.55 16.14 -29.37
N LYS A 291 34.83 17.25 -29.16
CA LYS A 291 33.46 17.27 -28.63
C LYS A 291 32.45 16.66 -29.60
N LYS A 292 32.54 17.00 -30.90
CA LYS A 292 31.69 16.52 -32.00
C LYS A 292 31.86 15.02 -32.25
N GLU A 293 33.11 14.55 -32.33
CA GLU A 293 33.46 13.13 -32.46
C GLU A 293 32.96 12.31 -31.26
N LYS A 294 33.20 12.81 -30.03
CA LYS A 294 32.72 12.16 -28.79
C LYS A 294 31.20 12.10 -28.71
N GLU A 295 30.49 13.13 -29.17
CA GLU A 295 29.02 13.13 -29.19
C GLU A 295 28.46 12.21 -30.27
N HIS A 296 29.06 12.18 -31.47
CA HIS A 296 28.70 11.24 -32.52
C HIS A 296 28.87 9.78 -32.07
N ALA A 297 29.96 9.46 -31.37
CA ALA A 297 30.19 8.13 -30.78
C ALA A 297 29.09 7.73 -29.77
N LYS A 298 28.61 8.65 -28.92
CA LYS A 298 27.46 8.38 -28.03
C LYS A 298 26.18 8.14 -28.82
N GLN A 299 25.93 8.95 -29.85
CA GLN A 299 24.72 8.86 -30.67
C GLN A 299 24.70 7.53 -31.42
N LEU A 300 25.84 7.08 -31.95
CA LEU A 300 25.97 5.77 -32.59
C LEU A 300 25.78 4.61 -31.58
N ARG A 301 26.45 4.65 -30.42
CA ARG A 301 26.24 3.68 -29.34
C ARG A 301 24.75 3.58 -28.96
N LYS A 302 24.07 4.72 -28.82
CA LYS A 302 22.63 4.78 -28.53
C LYS A 302 21.78 4.22 -29.68
N ARG A 303 22.09 4.56 -30.94
CA ARG A 303 21.43 3.98 -32.13
C ARG A 303 21.51 2.45 -32.10
N ASN A 304 22.71 1.92 -31.86
CA ASN A 304 22.97 0.49 -31.98
C ASN A 304 22.33 -0.29 -30.82
N ILE A 305 22.37 0.24 -29.59
CA ILE A 305 21.61 -0.29 -28.43
C ILE A 305 20.10 -0.33 -28.73
N GLN A 306 19.54 0.74 -29.31
CA GLN A 306 18.11 0.81 -29.62
C GLN A 306 17.72 -0.12 -30.79
N ALA A 307 18.59 -0.26 -31.80
CA ALA A 307 18.41 -1.19 -32.91
C ALA A 307 18.46 -2.65 -32.44
N LEU A 308 19.45 -3.03 -31.63
CA LEU A 308 19.54 -4.39 -31.08
C LEU A 308 18.31 -4.74 -30.23
N LYS A 309 17.87 -3.84 -29.33
CA LYS A 309 16.64 -4.04 -28.56
C LYS A 309 15.44 -4.23 -29.49
N SER A 310 15.23 -3.34 -30.45
CA SER A 310 14.14 -3.47 -31.42
C SER A 310 14.22 -4.73 -32.30
N ILE A 311 15.39 -5.34 -32.47
CA ILE A 311 15.53 -6.64 -33.16
C ILE A 311 15.15 -7.78 -32.21
N LEU A 312 15.65 -7.78 -30.96
CA LEU A 312 15.28 -8.76 -29.93
C LEU A 312 13.76 -8.76 -29.67
N ASP A 313 13.17 -7.58 -29.47
CA ASP A 313 11.73 -7.39 -29.19
C ASP A 313 10.81 -7.88 -30.32
N ASN A 314 11.31 -7.96 -31.56
CA ASN A 314 10.59 -8.50 -32.71
C ASN A 314 10.85 -10.00 -32.97
N MET A 315 11.81 -10.63 -32.28
CA MET A 315 12.19 -12.03 -32.51
C MET A 315 11.44 -12.99 -31.58
N SER A 316 10.32 -13.52 -32.04
CA SER A 316 9.49 -14.51 -31.31
C SER A 316 10.16 -15.87 -31.06
N CYS A 317 11.42 -16.06 -31.44
CA CYS A 317 12.26 -17.21 -31.08
C CYS A 317 13.06 -16.98 -29.78
N VAL A 318 13.18 -15.74 -29.30
CA VAL A 318 13.78 -15.44 -28.00
C VAL A 318 12.72 -15.66 -26.91
N SER A 319 13.10 -16.39 -25.87
CA SER A 319 12.29 -16.71 -24.71
C SER A 319 13.05 -16.36 -23.44
N PHE A 320 12.37 -16.31 -22.29
CA PHE A 320 13.01 -16.10 -20.99
C PHE A 320 14.05 -17.19 -20.60
N GLN A 321 14.11 -18.32 -21.31
CA GLN A 321 15.10 -19.38 -21.10
C GLN A 321 16.24 -19.39 -22.13
N THR A 322 16.16 -18.55 -23.17
CA THR A 322 17.11 -18.53 -24.28
C THR A 322 18.49 -18.06 -23.79
N THR A 323 19.54 -18.78 -24.15
CA THR A 323 20.91 -18.40 -23.81
C THR A 323 21.49 -17.37 -24.78
N TRP A 324 22.50 -16.61 -24.36
CA TRP A 324 23.21 -15.69 -25.25
C TRP A 324 23.78 -16.38 -26.50
N SER A 325 24.23 -17.63 -26.37
CA SER A 325 24.72 -18.44 -27.50
C SER A 325 23.64 -18.74 -28.55
N GLU A 326 22.38 -18.94 -28.14
CA GLU A 326 21.27 -19.17 -29.05
C GLU A 326 20.77 -17.85 -29.65
N ALA A 327 20.65 -16.80 -28.82
CA ALA A 327 20.30 -15.46 -29.27
C ALA A 327 21.33 -14.89 -30.27
N GLN A 328 22.63 -15.14 -30.08
CA GLN A 328 23.67 -14.75 -31.04
C GLN A 328 23.49 -15.45 -32.39
N GLN A 329 23.05 -16.71 -32.42
CA GLN A 329 22.74 -17.40 -33.67
C GLN A 329 21.50 -16.78 -34.34
N TYR A 330 20.41 -16.54 -33.60
CA TYR A 330 19.22 -15.87 -34.13
C TYR A 330 19.50 -14.44 -34.65
N LEU A 331 20.41 -13.70 -34.02
CA LEU A 331 20.88 -12.41 -34.52
C LEU A 331 21.70 -12.55 -35.82
N MET A 332 22.57 -13.55 -35.93
CA MET A 332 23.32 -13.81 -37.18
C MET A 332 22.41 -14.29 -38.33
N ASP A 333 21.30 -14.96 -38.02
CA ASP A 333 20.29 -15.38 -39.00
C ASP A 333 19.29 -14.25 -39.35
N ASN A 334 19.36 -13.10 -38.68
CA ASN A 334 18.47 -11.96 -38.92
C ASN A 334 19.11 -10.94 -39.89
N PRO A 335 18.49 -10.64 -41.05
CA PRO A 335 19.06 -9.74 -42.05
C PRO A 335 19.30 -8.32 -41.51
N SER A 336 18.44 -7.82 -40.63
CA SER A 336 18.56 -6.47 -40.05
C SER A 336 19.79 -6.30 -39.13
N PHE A 337 20.38 -7.41 -38.66
CA PHE A 337 21.65 -7.42 -37.93
C PHE A 337 22.82 -7.81 -38.84
N ALA A 338 22.61 -8.71 -39.81
CA ALA A 338 23.61 -9.14 -40.77
C ALA A 338 24.04 -8.04 -41.78
N GLU A 339 23.20 -7.04 -42.04
CA GLU A 339 23.46 -5.95 -43.00
C GLU A 339 24.03 -4.66 -42.37
N ASP A 340 23.86 -4.42 -41.07
CA ASP A 340 24.33 -3.19 -40.40
C ASP A 340 25.73 -3.37 -39.78
N GLU A 341 26.76 -2.86 -40.47
CA GLU A 341 28.17 -2.94 -40.04
C GLU A 341 28.45 -2.17 -38.74
N ASP A 342 27.79 -1.04 -38.47
CA ASP A 342 27.98 -0.34 -37.19
C ASP A 342 27.43 -1.18 -36.03
N LEU A 343 26.27 -1.82 -36.24
CA LEU A 343 25.58 -2.62 -35.24
C LEU A 343 26.38 -3.89 -34.88
N GLN A 344 27.02 -4.51 -35.88
CA GLN A 344 27.97 -5.60 -35.64
C GLN A 344 29.24 -5.13 -34.92
N ASN A 345 29.73 -3.92 -35.22
CA ASN A 345 30.89 -3.31 -34.57
C ASN A 345 30.57 -2.66 -33.20
N MET A 346 29.37 -2.85 -32.65
CA MET A 346 29.01 -2.41 -31.30
C MET A 346 29.84 -3.11 -30.21
N ASP A 347 29.96 -2.49 -29.04
CA ASP A 347 30.60 -3.12 -27.90
C ASP A 347 29.88 -4.42 -27.49
N LYS A 348 30.68 -5.43 -27.17
CA LYS A 348 30.23 -6.75 -26.72
C LYS A 348 29.60 -6.68 -25.34
N GLU A 349 30.06 -5.75 -24.49
CA GLU A 349 29.45 -5.50 -23.18
C GLU A 349 28.05 -4.88 -23.35
N ASP A 350 27.88 -3.90 -24.25
CA ASP A 350 26.57 -3.33 -24.57
C ASP A 350 25.60 -4.37 -25.14
N ALA A 351 26.07 -5.24 -26.05
CA ALA A 351 25.26 -6.30 -26.62
C ALA A 351 24.74 -7.29 -25.56
N LEU A 352 25.62 -7.69 -24.62
CA LEU A 352 25.26 -8.54 -23.48
C LEU A 352 24.28 -7.85 -22.51
N ILE A 353 24.48 -6.57 -22.21
CA ILE A 353 23.59 -5.79 -21.33
C ILE A 353 22.20 -5.64 -21.96
N CYS A 354 22.12 -5.35 -23.27
CA CYS A 354 20.84 -5.27 -23.99
C CYS A 354 20.08 -6.60 -23.96
N PHE A 355 20.79 -7.71 -24.14
CA PHE A 355 20.21 -9.04 -24.08
C PHE A 355 19.75 -9.41 -22.66
N GLU A 356 20.56 -9.15 -21.63
CA GLU A 356 20.18 -9.40 -20.24
C GLU A 356 18.93 -8.57 -19.84
N GLU A 357 18.85 -7.31 -20.25
CA GLU A 357 17.69 -6.45 -19.98
C GLU A 357 16.41 -6.94 -20.67
N HIS A 358 16.52 -7.46 -21.89
CA HIS A 358 15.41 -8.06 -22.63
C HIS A 358 14.97 -9.38 -21.99
N ILE A 359 15.89 -10.31 -21.67
CA ILE A 359 15.57 -11.57 -20.98
C ILE A 359 14.92 -11.32 -19.61
N ARG A 360 15.48 -10.42 -18.78
CA ARG A 360 14.88 -10.00 -17.49
C ARG A 360 13.51 -9.33 -17.64
N THR A 361 13.15 -8.88 -18.83
CA THR A 361 11.82 -8.34 -19.13
C THR A 361 10.86 -9.46 -19.52
N LEU A 362 11.28 -10.42 -20.34
CA LEU A 362 10.49 -11.64 -20.61
C LEU A 362 10.23 -12.46 -19.33
N GLU A 363 11.23 -12.63 -18.44
CA GLU A 363 11.06 -13.28 -17.13
C GLU A 363 9.98 -12.60 -16.28
N ARG A 364 9.95 -11.26 -16.30
CA ARG A 364 8.99 -10.44 -15.56
C ARG A 364 7.58 -10.60 -16.11
N GLU A 365 7.43 -10.53 -17.44
CA GLU A 365 6.15 -10.68 -18.11
C GLU A 365 5.56 -12.09 -17.94
N GLU A 366 6.42 -13.11 -17.86
CA GLU A 366 6.03 -14.51 -17.68
C GLU A 366 5.58 -14.82 -16.24
N GLU A 367 6.27 -14.31 -15.21
CA GLU A 367 5.75 -14.38 -13.83
C GLU A 367 4.51 -13.48 -13.66
N GLU A 368 4.43 -12.32 -14.30
CA GLU A 368 3.20 -11.52 -14.31
C GLU A 368 2.03 -12.28 -14.95
N GLU A 369 2.22 -13.00 -16.07
CA GLU A 369 1.16 -13.85 -16.63
C GLU A 369 0.81 -15.02 -15.70
N ARG A 370 1.80 -15.65 -15.07
CA ARG A 370 1.58 -16.68 -14.04
C ARG A 370 0.76 -16.15 -12.86
N GLU A 371 1.05 -14.94 -12.38
CA GLU A 371 0.30 -14.25 -11.33
C GLU A 371 -1.11 -13.87 -11.78
N ARG A 372 -1.27 -13.30 -12.98
CA ARG A 372 -2.57 -13.02 -13.61
C ARG A 372 -3.40 -14.30 -13.72
N GLY A 373 -2.79 -15.42 -14.09
CA GLY A 373 -3.38 -16.76 -14.14
C GLY A 373 -3.87 -17.24 -12.77
N ARG A 374 -2.96 -17.31 -11.77
CA ARG A 374 -3.29 -17.64 -10.38
C ARG A 374 -4.40 -16.74 -9.81
N LEU A 375 -4.41 -15.46 -10.16
CA LEU A 375 -5.43 -14.50 -9.70
C LEU A 375 -6.79 -14.70 -10.40
N ARG A 376 -6.81 -15.01 -11.71
CA ARG A 376 -8.02 -15.43 -12.44
C ARG A 376 -8.61 -16.67 -11.79
N GLU A 377 -7.79 -17.66 -11.46
CA GLU A 377 -8.22 -18.90 -10.80
C GLU A 377 -8.80 -18.63 -9.40
N ARG A 378 -8.08 -17.92 -8.51
CA ARG A 378 -8.58 -17.55 -7.17
C ARG A 378 -9.91 -16.78 -7.24
N ARG A 379 -10.08 -15.91 -8.24
CA ARG A 379 -11.35 -15.20 -8.50
C ARG A 379 -12.46 -16.16 -8.93
N GLN A 380 -12.18 -17.14 -9.79
CA GLN A 380 -13.16 -18.14 -10.21
C GLN A 380 -13.54 -19.09 -9.08
N GLN A 381 -12.58 -19.54 -8.26
CA GLN A 381 -12.83 -20.31 -7.05
C GLN A 381 -13.77 -19.56 -6.09
N ARG A 382 -13.55 -18.24 -5.91
CA ARG A 382 -14.43 -17.40 -5.09
C ARG A 382 -15.84 -17.28 -5.70
N LYS A 383 -15.96 -17.07 -7.02
CA LYS A 383 -17.26 -17.08 -7.73
C LYS A 383 -18.00 -18.41 -7.62
N ASN A 384 -17.28 -19.54 -7.62
CA ASN A 384 -17.88 -20.86 -7.45
C ASN A 384 -18.43 -21.03 -6.03
N ARG A 385 -17.74 -20.49 -5.00
CA ARG A 385 -18.27 -20.42 -3.61
C ARG A 385 -19.49 -19.51 -3.52
N GLU A 386 -19.43 -18.31 -4.10
CA GLU A 386 -20.56 -17.35 -4.17
C GLU A 386 -21.79 -17.99 -4.85
N ALA A 387 -21.59 -18.72 -5.95
CA ALA A 387 -22.66 -19.41 -6.66
C ALA A 387 -23.23 -20.62 -5.91
N PHE A 388 -22.40 -21.36 -5.14
CA PHE A 388 -22.91 -22.42 -4.27
C PHE A 388 -23.64 -21.87 -3.05
N GLN A 389 -23.25 -20.70 -2.54
CA GLN A 389 -24.01 -20.01 -1.48
C GLN A 389 -25.40 -19.61 -1.99
N ALA A 390 -25.49 -18.97 -3.15
CA ALA A 390 -26.78 -18.65 -3.79
C ALA A 390 -27.67 -19.89 -4.04
N PHE A 391 -27.08 -21.07 -4.26
CA PHE A 391 -27.82 -22.33 -4.35
C PHE A 391 -28.38 -22.81 -2.99
N LEU A 392 -27.68 -22.58 -1.89
CA LEU A 392 -28.24 -22.82 -0.55
C LEU A 392 -29.37 -21.82 -0.25
N ASP A 393 -29.23 -20.56 -0.67
CA ASP A 393 -30.27 -19.55 -0.54
C ASP A 393 -31.54 -19.95 -1.32
N GLU A 394 -31.41 -20.36 -2.59
CA GLU A 394 -32.51 -20.93 -3.41
C GLU A 394 -33.17 -22.16 -2.75
N LEU A 395 -32.39 -23.04 -2.12
CA LEU A 395 -32.90 -24.21 -1.40
C LEU A 395 -33.63 -23.82 -0.10
N HIS A 396 -33.28 -22.69 0.51
CA HIS A 396 -33.97 -22.13 1.67
C HIS A 396 -35.30 -21.48 1.27
N GLU A 397 -35.30 -20.67 0.21
CA GLU A 397 -36.51 -20.02 -0.32
C GLU A 397 -37.58 -21.03 -0.76
N CYS A 398 -37.19 -22.16 -1.35
CA CYS A 398 -38.14 -23.25 -1.67
C CYS A 398 -38.44 -24.20 -0.49
N GLY A 399 -37.99 -23.88 0.72
CA GLY A 399 -38.31 -24.61 1.96
C GLY A 399 -37.69 -26.00 2.08
N ARG A 400 -36.75 -26.37 1.20
CA ARG A 400 -36.08 -27.69 1.20
C ARG A 400 -34.91 -27.73 2.18
N LEU A 401 -34.23 -26.60 2.35
CA LEU A 401 -33.23 -26.35 3.38
C LEU A 401 -33.86 -25.52 4.51
N HIS A 402 -33.60 -25.90 5.75
CA HIS A 402 -34.03 -25.20 6.96
C HIS A 402 -33.11 -25.53 8.14
N SER A 403 -33.28 -24.89 9.31
CA SER A 403 -32.37 -25.03 10.47
C SER A 403 -32.22 -26.45 11.07
N MET A 404 -33.00 -27.43 10.59
CA MET A 404 -32.94 -28.83 11.01
C MET A 404 -32.55 -29.80 9.89
N SER A 405 -32.38 -29.36 8.64
CA SER A 405 -32.01 -30.25 7.53
C SER A 405 -30.62 -30.86 7.75
N THR A 406 -30.43 -32.11 7.35
CA THR A 406 -29.12 -32.77 7.34
C THR A 406 -28.49 -32.78 5.95
N TRP A 407 -27.16 -32.86 5.91
CA TRP A 407 -26.42 -32.97 4.65
C TRP A 407 -26.86 -34.20 3.82
N MET A 408 -27.17 -35.33 4.46
CA MET A 408 -27.52 -36.57 3.77
C MET A 408 -28.88 -36.52 3.07
N GLU A 409 -29.85 -35.79 3.62
CA GLU A 409 -31.17 -35.59 2.99
C GLU A 409 -31.07 -34.71 1.73
N LEU A 410 -30.19 -33.69 1.76
CA LEU A 410 -30.02 -32.75 0.66
C LEU A 410 -28.99 -33.21 -0.39
N TYR A 411 -27.99 -34.01 -0.01
CA TYR A 411 -26.90 -34.45 -0.89
C TYR A 411 -27.36 -35.01 -2.26
N PRO A 412 -28.42 -35.84 -2.38
CA PRO A 412 -28.90 -36.28 -3.68
C PRO A 412 -29.24 -35.10 -4.62
N SER A 413 -29.87 -34.06 -4.09
CA SER A 413 -30.21 -32.85 -4.86
C SER A 413 -29.02 -31.91 -5.08
N LEU A 414 -28.10 -31.80 -4.12
CA LEU A 414 -26.88 -31.00 -4.26
C LEU A 414 -25.96 -31.59 -5.33
N SER A 415 -25.77 -32.91 -5.32
CA SER A 415 -24.85 -33.64 -6.21
C SER A 415 -25.21 -33.59 -7.69
N THR A 416 -26.47 -33.25 -8.03
CA THR A 416 -26.92 -33.09 -9.42
C THR A 416 -26.62 -31.70 -9.99
N ASP A 417 -26.40 -30.67 -9.15
CA ASP A 417 -26.16 -29.31 -9.62
C ASP A 417 -24.70 -29.09 -10.06
N ARG A 418 -24.50 -28.46 -11.23
CA ARG A 418 -23.19 -28.03 -11.74
C ARG A 418 -22.45 -27.12 -10.74
N ARG A 419 -23.15 -26.33 -9.93
CA ARG A 419 -22.57 -25.45 -8.89
C ARG A 419 -21.87 -26.25 -7.80
N PHE A 420 -22.41 -27.39 -7.40
CA PHE A 420 -21.75 -28.32 -6.48
C PHE A 420 -20.53 -28.97 -7.16
N ALA A 421 -20.68 -29.48 -8.39
CA ALA A 421 -19.58 -30.10 -9.13
C ALA A 421 -18.40 -29.13 -9.36
N ASN A 422 -18.67 -27.88 -9.75
CA ASN A 422 -17.67 -26.82 -9.92
C ASN A 422 -16.90 -26.49 -8.64
N MET A 423 -17.45 -26.80 -7.46
CA MET A 423 -16.84 -26.55 -6.16
C MET A 423 -15.88 -27.66 -5.68
N LEU A 424 -15.90 -28.83 -6.32
CA LEU A 424 -15.05 -29.97 -5.93
C LEU A 424 -13.59 -29.72 -6.29
N GLY A 425 -12.67 -30.24 -5.46
CA GLY A 425 -11.22 -30.15 -5.67
C GLY A 425 -10.58 -28.77 -5.40
N GLN A 426 -11.36 -27.74 -5.08
CA GLN A 426 -10.82 -26.41 -4.77
C GLN A 426 -10.23 -26.31 -3.35
N PRO A 427 -9.20 -25.47 -3.13
CA PRO A 427 -8.73 -25.13 -1.79
C PRO A 427 -9.70 -24.19 -1.05
N GLY A 428 -9.84 -24.39 0.26
CA GLY A 428 -10.69 -23.59 1.16
C GLY A 428 -11.86 -24.39 1.73
N SER A 429 -12.93 -23.68 2.12
CA SER A 429 -14.17 -24.28 2.63
C SER A 429 -14.81 -25.22 1.61
N THR A 430 -15.12 -26.45 2.02
CA THR A 430 -15.81 -27.41 1.15
C THR A 430 -17.31 -27.08 1.04
N PRO A 431 -18.05 -27.63 0.05
CA PRO A 431 -19.51 -27.53 0.00
C PRO A 431 -20.21 -27.94 1.31
N LEU A 432 -19.68 -28.95 2.00
CA LEU A 432 -20.19 -29.41 3.28
C LEU A 432 -19.96 -28.36 4.39
N ASP A 433 -18.87 -27.61 4.36
CA ASP A 433 -18.59 -26.58 5.36
C ASP A 433 -19.44 -25.34 5.14
N LEU A 434 -19.61 -24.91 3.88
CA LEU A 434 -20.56 -23.84 3.53
C LEU A 434 -21.98 -24.17 4.00
N PHE A 435 -22.44 -25.41 3.77
CA PHE A 435 -23.71 -25.90 4.31
C PHE A 435 -23.78 -25.89 5.84
N LYS A 436 -22.72 -26.33 6.55
CA LYS A 436 -22.68 -26.28 8.02
C LYS A 436 -22.84 -24.85 8.52
N PHE A 437 -22.06 -23.91 7.98
CA PHE A 437 -22.12 -22.50 8.38
C PHE A 437 -23.52 -21.92 8.13
N TYR A 438 -24.10 -22.18 6.96
CA TYR A 438 -25.46 -21.72 6.65
C TYR A 438 -26.52 -22.28 7.62
N VAL A 439 -26.47 -23.58 7.93
CA VAL A 439 -27.39 -24.20 8.90
C VAL A 439 -27.12 -23.74 10.34
N GLU A 440 -25.89 -23.31 10.66
CA GLU A 440 -25.53 -22.72 11.94
C GLU A 440 -26.04 -21.27 12.06
N ASP A 441 -25.96 -20.46 11.00
CA ASP A 441 -26.55 -19.13 10.90
C ASP A 441 -28.09 -19.18 11.02
N LEU A 442 -28.75 -20.15 10.38
CA LEU A 442 -30.19 -20.41 10.56
C LEU A 442 -30.55 -20.75 12.01
N LYS A 443 -29.68 -21.46 12.74
CA LYS A 443 -29.86 -21.78 14.17
C LYS A 443 -29.55 -20.58 15.07
N ALA A 444 -28.60 -19.72 14.71
CA ALA A 444 -28.30 -18.50 15.46
C ALA A 444 -29.53 -17.57 15.52
N ARG A 445 -30.28 -17.45 14.41
CA ARG A 445 -31.54 -16.69 14.35
C ARG A 445 -32.68 -17.25 15.20
N PHE A 446 -32.60 -18.50 15.68
CA PHE A 446 -33.68 -19.17 16.41
C PHE A 446 -34.19 -18.39 17.61
N HIS A 447 -33.34 -17.65 18.33
CA HIS A 447 -33.78 -16.94 19.55
C HIS A 447 -34.68 -15.73 19.25
N ASP A 448 -34.36 -14.97 18.20
CA ASP A 448 -35.16 -13.83 17.76
C ASP A 448 -36.42 -14.27 16.99
N GLU A 449 -36.30 -15.27 16.12
CA GLU A 449 -37.46 -15.88 15.46
C GLU A 449 -38.43 -16.48 16.49
N LYS A 450 -37.92 -17.11 17.56
CA LYS A 450 -38.72 -17.60 18.70
C LYS A 450 -39.35 -16.50 19.55
N LYS A 451 -38.85 -15.26 19.48
CA LYS A 451 -39.53 -14.10 20.07
C LYS A 451 -40.69 -13.67 19.16
N ILE A 452 -40.43 -13.48 17.87
CA ILE A 452 -41.43 -13.11 16.85
C ILE A 452 -42.61 -14.11 16.87
N ILE A 453 -42.32 -15.42 16.86
CA ILE A 453 -43.35 -16.48 16.92
C ILE A 453 -44.22 -16.37 18.18
N LYS A 454 -43.62 -16.16 19.35
CA LYS A 454 -44.39 -15.98 20.59
C LYS A 454 -45.26 -14.72 20.56
N ASP A 455 -44.82 -13.68 19.87
CA ASP A 455 -45.56 -12.42 19.77
C ASP A 455 -46.74 -12.59 18.78
N ILE A 456 -46.55 -13.26 17.63
CA ILE A 456 -47.64 -13.68 16.73
C ILE A 456 -48.71 -14.47 17.49
N LEU A 457 -48.31 -15.44 18.32
CA LEU A 457 -49.24 -16.28 19.08
C LEU A 457 -50.02 -15.51 20.15
N LYS A 458 -49.45 -14.45 20.76
CA LYS A 458 -50.18 -13.53 21.63
C LYS A 458 -51.19 -12.70 20.85
N ASP A 459 -50.76 -12.13 19.73
CA ASP A 459 -51.60 -11.27 18.88
C ASP A 459 -52.80 -12.05 18.30
N ARG A 460 -52.62 -13.36 18.07
CA ARG A 460 -53.68 -14.32 17.70
C ARG A 460 -54.42 -14.95 18.90
N SER A 461 -54.03 -14.64 20.12
CA SER A 461 -54.55 -15.24 21.37
C SER A 461 -54.54 -16.78 21.39
N PHE A 462 -53.53 -17.40 20.76
CA PHE A 462 -53.41 -18.85 20.61
C PHE A 462 -52.50 -19.46 21.69
N SER A 463 -53.01 -20.48 22.40
CA SER A 463 -52.28 -21.26 23.40
C SER A 463 -51.98 -22.67 22.92
N VAL A 464 -50.70 -23.07 22.95
CA VAL A 464 -50.29 -24.46 22.69
C VAL A 464 -50.64 -25.33 23.91
N GLU A 465 -51.43 -26.37 23.66
CA GLU A 465 -51.82 -27.43 24.60
C GLU A 465 -51.28 -28.79 24.14
N VAL A 466 -51.42 -29.83 24.98
CA VAL A 466 -50.85 -31.17 24.73
C VAL A 466 -51.50 -31.88 23.52
N ASN A 467 -52.71 -31.48 23.14
CA ASN A 467 -53.46 -31.97 21.99
C ASN A 467 -53.25 -31.14 20.69
N THR A 468 -52.51 -30.03 20.75
CA THR A 468 -52.35 -29.11 19.62
C THR A 468 -51.45 -29.74 18.55
N THR A 469 -51.89 -29.77 17.29
CA THR A 469 -51.06 -30.31 16.20
C THR A 469 -50.04 -29.28 15.69
N PHE A 470 -49.00 -29.77 15.01
CA PHE A 470 -48.06 -28.88 14.32
C PHE A 470 -48.72 -28.15 13.14
N GLU A 471 -49.74 -28.75 12.52
CA GLU A 471 -50.44 -28.17 11.37
C GLU A 471 -51.29 -26.97 11.80
N ASP A 472 -52.05 -27.08 12.90
CA ASP A 472 -52.78 -25.97 13.51
C ASP A 472 -51.85 -24.80 13.87
N PHE A 473 -50.72 -25.13 14.51
CA PHE A 473 -49.72 -24.15 14.94
C PHE A 473 -49.07 -23.42 13.74
N ALA A 474 -48.67 -24.16 12.70
CA ALA A 474 -48.08 -23.59 11.50
C ALA A 474 -49.10 -22.74 10.72
N HIS A 475 -50.36 -23.17 10.65
CA HIS A 475 -51.46 -22.45 10.00
C HIS A 475 -51.80 -21.12 10.71
N VAL A 476 -51.82 -21.10 12.05
CA VAL A 476 -52.01 -19.86 12.82
C VAL A 476 -50.88 -18.86 12.59
N ILE A 477 -49.65 -19.34 12.40
CA ILE A 477 -48.48 -18.50 12.11
C ILE A 477 -48.49 -18.00 10.66
N SER A 478 -48.79 -18.84 9.67
CA SER A 478 -48.66 -18.50 8.24
C SER A 478 -49.59 -17.38 7.75
N PHE A 479 -50.69 -17.11 8.45
CA PHE A 479 -51.54 -15.94 8.20
C PHE A 479 -50.94 -14.60 8.67
N ASP A 480 -49.81 -14.59 9.38
CA ASP A 480 -49.16 -13.36 9.82
C ASP A 480 -48.08 -12.93 8.82
N LYS A 481 -48.04 -11.64 8.48
CA LYS A 481 -47.02 -11.09 7.56
C LYS A 481 -45.59 -11.28 8.06
N ARG A 482 -45.38 -11.40 9.38
CA ARG A 482 -44.09 -11.69 10.01
C ARG A 482 -43.61 -13.11 9.76
N ALA A 483 -44.47 -14.04 9.33
CA ALA A 483 -44.09 -15.42 9.08
C ALA A 483 -43.20 -15.61 7.84
N ALA A 484 -43.28 -14.69 6.86
CA ALA A 484 -42.50 -14.76 5.62
C ALA A 484 -40.97 -14.68 5.81
N THR A 485 -40.49 -14.26 7.00
CA THR A 485 -39.06 -14.17 7.33
C THR A 485 -38.59 -15.24 8.32
N LEU A 486 -39.45 -16.19 8.70
CA LEU A 486 -39.14 -17.22 9.70
C LEU A 486 -38.67 -18.51 9.03
N ASP A 487 -37.64 -19.15 9.58
CA ASP A 487 -37.20 -20.47 9.10
C ASP A 487 -38.20 -21.57 9.53
N ALA A 488 -38.58 -22.44 8.58
CA ALA A 488 -39.55 -23.52 8.83
C ALA A 488 -39.07 -24.53 9.90
N GLY A 489 -37.75 -24.76 9.99
CA GLY A 489 -37.12 -25.54 11.04
C GLY A 489 -37.20 -24.84 12.39
N ASN A 490 -36.97 -23.53 12.44
CA ASN A 490 -37.12 -22.72 13.65
C ASN A 490 -38.58 -22.71 14.13
N ILE A 491 -39.57 -22.56 13.24
CA ILE A 491 -41.00 -22.73 13.58
C ILE A 491 -41.22 -24.08 14.26
N LYS A 492 -40.73 -25.19 13.68
CA LYS A 492 -40.86 -26.54 14.24
C LYS A 492 -40.13 -26.72 15.59
N LEU A 493 -38.94 -26.13 15.74
CA LEU A 493 -38.20 -26.10 17.02
C LEU A 493 -38.93 -25.28 18.09
N THR A 494 -39.65 -24.20 17.72
CA THR A 494 -40.49 -23.46 18.69
C THR A 494 -41.72 -24.25 19.09
N PHE A 495 -42.39 -24.93 18.15
CA PHE A 495 -43.53 -25.80 18.43
C PHE A 495 -43.15 -26.87 19.45
N ASN A 496 -42.11 -27.66 19.17
CA ASN A 496 -41.63 -28.70 20.07
C ASN A 496 -41.32 -28.14 21.48
N SER A 497 -40.65 -26.99 21.55
CA SER A 497 -40.30 -26.33 22.82
C SER A 497 -41.49 -25.68 23.56
N LEU A 498 -42.63 -25.46 22.89
CA LEU A 498 -43.87 -25.00 23.50
C LEU A 498 -44.75 -26.19 23.94
N LEU A 499 -44.77 -27.27 23.15
CA LEU A 499 -45.48 -28.52 23.45
C LEU A 499 -44.86 -29.22 24.67
N GLU A 500 -43.54 -29.38 24.72
CA GLU A 500 -42.81 -29.89 25.90
C GLU A 500 -43.15 -29.06 27.16
N LYS A 501 -43.31 -27.74 27.00
CA LYS A 501 -43.70 -26.83 28.10
C LYS A 501 -45.16 -26.98 28.49
N ALA A 502 -46.07 -27.30 27.57
CA ALA A 502 -47.46 -27.64 27.87
C ALA A 502 -47.53 -28.97 28.64
N GLU A 503 -46.86 -30.02 28.15
CA GLU A 503 -46.74 -31.30 28.84
C GLU A 503 -46.10 -31.18 30.22
N ALA A 504 -45.09 -30.32 30.39
CA ALA A 504 -44.44 -30.10 31.68
C ALA A 504 -45.40 -29.46 32.70
N ARG A 505 -46.23 -28.50 32.26
CA ARG A 505 -47.30 -27.90 33.08
C ARG A 505 -48.37 -28.91 33.43
N GLU A 506 -48.76 -29.77 32.51
CA GLU A 506 -49.81 -30.77 32.78
C GLU A 506 -49.31 -31.85 33.76
N ARG A 507 -48.07 -32.32 33.58
CA ARG A 507 -47.37 -33.18 34.56
C ARG A 507 -47.08 -32.47 35.89
N GLU A 508 -47.16 -31.15 35.97
CA GLU A 508 -47.08 -30.39 37.22
C GLU A 508 -48.46 -30.30 37.90
N ARG A 509 -49.53 -30.01 37.15
CA ARG A 509 -50.93 -30.05 37.60
C ARG A 509 -51.29 -31.42 38.19
N GLU A 510 -50.98 -32.51 37.49
CA GLU A 510 -51.19 -33.88 37.97
C GLU A 510 -50.45 -34.15 39.31
N LYS A 511 -49.22 -33.64 39.45
CA LYS A 511 -48.45 -33.72 40.69
C LYS A 511 -49.00 -32.82 41.79
N GLU A 512 -49.62 -31.70 41.45
CA GLU A 512 -50.29 -30.83 42.42
C GLU A 512 -51.60 -31.45 42.93
N GLU A 513 -52.43 -32.00 42.04
CA GLU A 513 -53.67 -32.69 42.42
C GLU A 513 -53.41 -33.97 43.23
N THR A 514 -52.43 -34.79 42.84
CA THR A 514 -52.02 -35.94 43.67
C THR A 514 -51.43 -35.52 45.02
N ARG A 515 -50.79 -34.35 45.13
CA ARG A 515 -50.40 -33.75 46.42
C ARG A 515 -51.60 -33.23 47.23
N LYS A 516 -52.60 -32.60 46.59
CA LYS A 516 -53.85 -32.15 47.23
C LYS A 516 -54.64 -33.33 47.78
N MET A 517 -54.79 -34.40 46.99
CA MET A 517 -55.42 -35.65 47.42
C MET A 517 -54.69 -36.24 48.63
N ARG A 518 -53.36 -36.41 48.57
CA ARG A 518 -52.57 -36.92 49.72
C ARG A 518 -52.68 -36.04 50.97
N ARG A 519 -52.85 -34.71 50.84
CA ARG A 519 -53.11 -33.82 51.98
C ARG A 519 -54.49 -34.06 52.59
N LYS A 520 -55.53 -34.29 51.77
CA LYS A 520 -56.87 -34.69 52.24
C LYS A 520 -56.83 -36.04 52.96
N GLU A 521 -56.19 -37.04 52.35
CA GLU A 521 -55.97 -38.37 52.97
C GLU A 521 -55.24 -38.27 54.31
N ALA A 522 -54.18 -37.46 54.39
CA ALA A 522 -53.38 -37.27 55.61
C ALA A 522 -54.17 -36.52 56.70
N ALA A 523 -54.96 -35.50 56.34
CA ALA A 523 -55.84 -34.82 57.29
C ALA A 523 -56.91 -35.76 57.86
N PHE A 524 -57.51 -36.61 57.01
CA PHE A 524 -58.47 -37.63 57.42
C PHE A 524 -57.83 -38.70 58.34
N LYS A 525 -56.64 -39.19 58.02
CA LYS A 525 -55.88 -40.11 58.90
C LYS A 525 -55.44 -39.44 60.20
N SER A 526 -55.14 -38.14 60.19
CA SER A 526 -54.80 -37.37 61.39
C SER A 526 -56.01 -37.15 62.31
N MET A 527 -57.19 -36.93 61.74
CA MET A 527 -58.48 -36.91 62.45
C MET A 527 -58.75 -38.25 63.14
N LEU A 528 -58.57 -39.39 62.43
CA LEU A 528 -58.73 -40.72 63.03
C LEU A 528 -57.71 -41.00 64.16
N ARG A 529 -56.46 -40.53 64.04
CA ARG A 529 -55.46 -40.60 65.14
C ARG A 529 -55.79 -39.73 66.35
N GLN A 530 -56.66 -38.74 66.22
CA GLN A 530 -57.07 -37.82 67.29
C GLN A 530 -58.44 -38.19 67.89
N ALA A 531 -58.97 -39.39 67.57
CA ALA A 531 -60.21 -39.88 68.13
C ALA A 531 -60.17 -40.02 69.66
N ALA A 532 -61.23 -39.56 70.32
CA ALA A 532 -61.46 -39.73 71.75
C ALA A 532 -62.87 -40.37 71.96
N PRO A 533 -62.97 -41.57 72.56
CA PRO A 533 -61.88 -42.48 72.90
C PRO A 533 -61.09 -42.97 71.66
N PRO A 534 -59.87 -43.49 71.85
CA PRO A 534 -59.07 -44.07 70.76
C PRO A 534 -59.80 -45.18 70.00
N LEU A 535 -59.39 -45.40 68.75
CA LEU A 535 -59.96 -46.42 67.88
C LEU A 535 -59.21 -47.75 68.05
N GLU A 536 -59.93 -48.79 68.49
CA GLU A 536 -59.40 -50.15 68.60
C GLU A 536 -59.45 -50.87 67.23
N PRO A 537 -58.55 -51.83 66.94
CA PRO A 537 -58.52 -52.56 65.65
C PRO A 537 -59.81 -53.31 65.30
N SER A 538 -60.69 -53.57 66.27
CA SER A 538 -61.99 -54.23 66.09
C SER A 538 -63.16 -53.27 65.83
N THR A 539 -62.95 -51.95 65.79
CA THR A 539 -64.04 -50.96 65.71
C THR A 539 -64.71 -50.95 64.33
N ALA A 540 -66.05 -51.04 64.30
CA ALA A 540 -66.83 -50.95 63.06
C ALA A 540 -66.82 -49.54 62.47
N TRP A 541 -66.86 -49.41 61.14
CA TRP A 541 -66.85 -48.10 60.46
C TRP A 541 -68.02 -47.23 60.88
N ASP A 542 -69.23 -47.79 60.95
CA ASP A 542 -70.47 -47.05 61.17
C ASP A 542 -70.52 -46.38 62.55
N GLU A 543 -69.92 -47.01 63.57
CA GLU A 543 -69.77 -46.42 64.91
C GLU A 543 -68.78 -45.25 64.97
N VAL A 544 -67.81 -45.21 64.04
CA VAL A 544 -66.78 -44.15 63.95
C VAL A 544 -67.28 -43.00 63.10
N ARG A 545 -67.97 -43.33 62.00
CA ARG A 545 -68.57 -42.43 61.03
C ARG A 545 -69.39 -41.33 61.68
N GLU A 546 -70.35 -41.71 62.53
CA GLU A 546 -71.26 -40.76 63.21
C GLU A 546 -70.55 -39.77 64.14
N ARG A 547 -69.33 -40.09 64.62
CA ARG A 547 -68.52 -39.21 65.47
C ARG A 547 -67.81 -38.10 64.69
N PHE A 548 -67.63 -38.27 63.37
CA PHE A 548 -66.81 -37.39 62.53
C PHE A 548 -67.57 -36.67 61.41
N VAL A 549 -68.89 -36.86 61.28
CA VAL A 549 -69.73 -36.25 60.21
C VAL A 549 -69.50 -34.75 60.07
N ASN A 550 -69.41 -34.03 61.19
CA ASN A 550 -69.24 -32.57 61.24
C ASN A 550 -67.77 -32.09 61.18
N HIS A 551 -66.80 -32.99 60.95
CA HIS A 551 -65.38 -32.64 60.94
C HIS A 551 -64.88 -32.30 59.53
N ILE A 552 -64.19 -31.18 59.37
CA ILE A 552 -63.75 -30.64 58.07
C ILE A 552 -62.96 -31.68 57.24
N ALA A 553 -62.10 -32.49 57.89
CA ALA A 553 -61.33 -33.52 57.19
C ALA A 553 -62.17 -34.72 56.68
N PHE A 554 -63.35 -34.96 57.26
CA PHE A 554 -64.33 -35.97 56.81
C PHE A 554 -65.16 -35.45 55.62
N GLU A 555 -65.57 -34.19 55.66
CA GLU A 555 -66.27 -33.50 54.57
C GLU A 555 -65.40 -33.38 53.31
N GLN A 556 -64.12 -33.04 53.47
CA GLN A 556 -63.17 -32.85 52.36
C GLN A 556 -62.91 -34.09 51.50
N ILE A 557 -63.31 -35.28 51.96
CA ILE A 557 -63.34 -36.53 51.19
C ILE A 557 -64.81 -36.89 50.94
N THR A 558 -65.29 -36.62 49.73
CA THR A 558 -66.72 -36.73 49.38
C THR A 558 -67.19 -38.15 49.09
N LEU A 559 -66.27 -39.06 48.71
CA LEU A 559 -66.57 -40.45 48.39
C LEU A 559 -66.52 -41.33 49.65
N GLU A 560 -67.65 -41.92 50.04
CA GLU A 560 -67.75 -42.82 51.20
C GLU A 560 -66.85 -44.06 51.06
N SER A 561 -66.68 -44.58 49.83
CA SER A 561 -65.74 -45.66 49.53
C SER A 561 -64.29 -45.32 49.89
N GLU A 562 -63.87 -44.08 49.65
CA GLU A 562 -62.53 -43.59 49.99
C GLU A 562 -62.37 -43.37 51.50
N ARG A 563 -63.42 -42.91 52.20
CA ARG A 563 -63.43 -42.85 53.67
C ARG A 563 -63.22 -44.25 54.27
N ILE A 564 -63.96 -45.24 53.78
CA ILE A 564 -63.85 -46.65 54.20
C ILE A 564 -62.46 -47.23 53.86
N ARG A 565 -61.91 -46.93 52.68
CA ARG A 565 -60.56 -47.35 52.28
C ARG A 565 -59.50 -46.82 53.25
N LEU A 566 -59.54 -45.51 53.52
CA LEU A 566 -58.57 -44.84 54.38
C LEU A 566 -58.71 -45.25 55.85
N PHE A 567 -59.92 -45.55 56.31
CA PHE A 567 -60.18 -46.11 57.64
C PHE A 567 -59.61 -47.52 57.80
N ARG A 568 -59.83 -48.42 56.83
CA ARG A 568 -59.25 -49.77 56.85
C ARG A 568 -57.72 -49.74 56.80
N GLU A 569 -57.14 -48.88 55.96
CA GLU A 569 -55.69 -48.66 55.93
C GLU A 569 -55.17 -48.11 57.27
N PHE A 570 -55.95 -47.26 57.95
CA PHE A 570 -55.60 -46.75 59.27
C PHE A 570 -55.66 -47.82 60.38
N LEU A 571 -56.68 -48.68 60.41
CA LEU A 571 -56.73 -49.80 61.35
C LEU A 571 -55.56 -50.78 61.13
N GLN A 572 -55.19 -51.04 59.88
CA GLN A 572 -54.03 -51.88 59.54
C GLN A 572 -52.69 -51.23 59.96
N LEU A 573 -52.59 -49.90 59.92
CA LEU A 573 -51.46 -49.16 60.47
C LEU A 573 -51.40 -49.25 62.00
N LEU A 574 -52.54 -49.17 62.70
CA LEU A 574 -52.58 -49.39 64.16
C LEU A 574 -52.15 -50.82 64.53
N GLU A 575 -52.68 -51.83 63.83
CA GLU A 575 -52.33 -53.24 64.04
C GLU A 575 -50.82 -53.49 63.86
N THR A 576 -50.19 -52.87 62.87
CA THR A 576 -48.74 -53.02 62.60
C THR A 576 -47.87 -52.15 63.52
N GLU A 577 -48.30 -50.94 63.90
CA GLU A 577 -47.63 -50.10 64.91
C GLU A 577 -47.59 -50.80 66.28
N CYS A 578 -48.69 -51.45 66.69
CA CYS A 578 -48.77 -52.22 67.93
C CYS A 578 -47.82 -53.43 67.96
N GLN A 579 -47.61 -54.12 66.82
CA GLN A 579 -46.69 -55.28 66.75
C GLN A 579 -45.22 -54.90 67.00
N HIS A 580 -44.82 -53.64 66.75
CA HIS A 580 -43.42 -53.23 66.85
C HIS A 580 -42.94 -52.85 68.27
N PHE A 581 -43.85 -52.60 69.23
CA PHE A 581 -43.46 -52.13 70.58
C PHE A 581 -42.94 -53.22 71.54
N HIS A 582 -42.91 -54.50 71.11
CA HIS A 582 -42.54 -55.64 71.96
C HIS A 582 -41.27 -56.42 71.56
N ALA A 583 -40.40 -55.85 70.72
CA ALA A 583 -39.09 -56.42 70.41
C ALA A 583 -37.98 -55.96 71.40
N LYS A 584 -37.76 -56.71 72.50
CA LYS A 584 -36.68 -56.41 73.47
C LYS A 584 -35.28 -56.51 72.84
N ALA A 585 -34.40 -55.57 73.19
CA ALA A 585 -33.03 -55.48 72.68
C ALA A 585 -32.20 -56.76 72.93
N LYS A 586 -31.57 -57.30 71.88
CA LYS A 586 -30.55 -58.36 71.96
C LYS A 586 -29.19 -57.84 71.50
N LYS A 587 -28.15 -58.09 72.32
CA LYS A 587 -26.74 -57.83 71.96
C LYS A 587 -26.35 -58.68 70.74
N HIS A 588 -25.89 -58.06 69.67
CA HIS A 588 -25.19 -58.76 68.59
C HIS A 588 -23.67 -58.61 68.73
N ALA A 589 -22.95 -59.73 68.74
CA ALA A 589 -21.51 -59.78 68.89
C ALA A 589 -20.77 -59.33 67.61
N LYS A 590 -19.52 -58.87 67.76
CA LYS A 590 -18.62 -58.55 66.64
C LYS A 590 -18.44 -59.77 65.73
N LYS A 591 -18.74 -59.64 64.43
CA LYS A 591 -18.28 -60.57 63.37
C LYS A 591 -17.07 -59.95 62.65
N PRO A 592 -16.08 -60.77 62.21
CA PRO A 592 -14.86 -60.27 61.58
C PRO A 592 -15.09 -59.80 60.13
N LYS A 593 -14.34 -58.78 59.69
CA LYS A 593 -14.26 -58.39 58.28
C LYS A 593 -13.57 -59.49 57.46
N LYS A 594 -14.21 -59.99 56.41
CA LYS A 594 -13.54 -60.66 55.28
C LYS A 594 -13.87 -59.90 54.00
N HIS A 595 -12.85 -59.33 53.34
CA HIS A 595 -12.98 -58.79 51.99
C HIS A 595 -13.16 -59.95 51.00
N HIS A 596 -14.26 -59.98 50.24
CA HIS A 596 -14.33 -60.84 49.05
C HIS A 596 -14.08 -60.04 47.78
N ARG A 597 -12.84 -60.12 47.32
CA ARG A 597 -12.36 -59.76 45.99
C ARG A 597 -13.21 -60.49 44.94
N LYS A 598 -13.78 -59.77 43.97
CA LYS A 598 -14.29 -60.38 42.72
C LYS A 598 -13.11 -60.61 41.76
N ARG A 599 -13.16 -61.67 40.95
CA ARG A 599 -12.20 -61.96 39.88
C ARG A 599 -12.93 -62.57 38.68
N SER A 600 -12.42 -62.34 37.47
CA SER A 600 -13.17 -62.44 36.20
C SER A 600 -12.80 -63.68 35.36
N ALA A 601 -13.76 -64.17 34.56
CA ALA A 601 -13.59 -64.97 33.33
C ALA A 601 -14.97 -65.22 32.67
N SER A 602 -15.15 -65.49 31.37
CA SER A 602 -14.43 -65.07 30.13
C SER A 602 -15.12 -65.64 28.88
N VAL A 603 -15.27 -64.85 27.79
CA VAL A 603 -15.47 -65.33 26.40
C VAL A 603 -14.66 -64.41 25.44
N ARG A 604 -14.32 -64.90 24.24
CA ARG A 604 -13.37 -64.32 23.25
C ARG A 604 -13.88 -64.52 21.80
N PRO A 605 -13.22 -64.07 20.70
CA PRO A 605 -11.89 -63.43 20.53
C PRO A 605 -11.99 -61.89 20.73
N GLY A 606 -11.35 -60.95 20.02
CA GLY A 606 -10.39 -60.90 18.89
C GLY A 606 -10.27 -59.45 18.38
N VAL A 607 -9.23 -58.97 17.68
CA VAL A 607 -7.89 -59.50 17.32
C VAL A 607 -6.85 -58.35 17.61
N GLY A 608 -5.60 -58.42 17.14
CA GLY A 608 -4.50 -57.47 17.44
C GLY A 608 -4.18 -56.40 16.37
N GLY A 609 -3.12 -55.60 16.54
CA GLY A 609 -2.16 -55.51 17.66
C GLY A 609 -1.03 -54.48 17.43
N SER A 610 -0.03 -54.42 18.34
CA SER A 610 1.19 -53.55 18.28
C SER A 610 0.98 -52.03 18.50
N ARG A 611 1.90 -51.21 19.03
CA ARG A 611 3.23 -51.38 19.70
C ARG A 611 3.43 -50.27 20.77
N TRP A 612 4.50 -50.34 21.58
CA TRP A 612 4.76 -49.47 22.76
C TRP A 612 5.73 -48.29 22.53
N GLY A 613 5.61 -47.25 23.36
CA GLY A 613 6.67 -46.27 23.69
C GLY A 613 6.13 -44.89 24.13
N ALA A 614 6.77 -44.09 24.99
CA ALA A 614 7.22 -44.28 26.39
C ALA A 614 7.87 -42.96 26.92
N GLY A 615 7.55 -42.54 28.15
CA GLY A 615 8.30 -41.51 28.91
C GLY A 615 7.77 -40.06 28.84
N GLY A 616 8.14 -39.26 29.86
CA GLY A 616 7.86 -37.81 29.97
C GLY A 616 7.03 -37.43 31.21
N ASP A 617 7.63 -36.68 32.14
CA ASP A 617 7.03 -36.22 33.42
C ASP A 617 7.27 -34.72 33.62
N GLN A 618 6.54 -34.10 34.57
CA GLN A 618 6.59 -32.69 35.00
C GLN A 618 6.03 -31.66 33.99
N GLY A 619 5.38 -30.57 34.43
CA GLY A 619 4.92 -30.21 35.77
C GLY A 619 4.16 -28.87 35.73
N ALA A 620 3.00 -28.78 36.41
CA ALA A 620 2.09 -27.62 36.29
C ALA A 620 2.16 -26.69 37.52
N ALA A 621 2.59 -25.44 37.32
CA ALA A 621 2.59 -24.40 38.34
C ALA A 621 1.28 -23.60 38.34
N VAL A 622 0.66 -23.45 39.51
CA VAL A 622 -0.56 -22.64 39.70
C VAL A 622 -0.19 -21.30 40.32
N VAL A 623 -0.39 -20.21 39.59
CA VAL A 623 -0.28 -18.84 40.10
C VAL A 623 -1.68 -18.29 40.38
N ARG A 624 -1.86 -17.74 41.58
CA ARG A 624 -3.09 -17.04 41.98
C ARG A 624 -2.91 -15.55 41.72
N GLY A 625 -3.98 -14.86 41.31
CA GLY A 625 -4.01 -13.39 41.23
C GLY A 625 -4.95 -12.83 42.28
N ASP A 626 -4.42 -11.98 43.17
CA ASP A 626 -5.20 -11.13 44.07
C ASP A 626 -5.28 -9.70 43.49
N PRO A 627 -6.43 -9.01 43.57
CA PRO A 627 -6.59 -7.65 43.06
C PRO A 627 -6.22 -6.59 44.12
N LEU A 628 -5.39 -5.61 43.75
CA LEU A 628 -5.20 -4.39 44.53
C LEU A 628 -6.12 -3.27 44.03
N GLY A 629 -6.94 -2.73 44.93
CA GLY A 629 -7.72 -1.51 44.69
C GLY A 629 -7.07 -0.29 45.33
N ILE A 630 -7.07 0.84 44.62
CA ILE A 630 -6.80 2.18 45.17
C ILE A 630 -8.01 3.08 44.89
N ARG A 631 -8.23 4.06 45.76
CA ARG A 631 -9.48 4.82 45.92
C ARG A 631 -9.20 6.34 45.93
N ALA A 632 -10.25 7.13 45.66
CA ALA A 632 -10.30 8.59 45.70
C ALA A 632 -9.71 9.29 44.45
N LEU A 633 -10.10 10.52 44.09
CA LEU A 633 -10.93 11.52 44.78
C LEU A 633 -12.17 11.98 43.95
N LEU A 634 -13.10 12.67 44.62
CA LEU A 634 -14.27 13.35 44.04
C LEU A 634 -14.01 14.84 43.86
N THR A 635 -14.47 15.42 42.75
CA THR A 635 -15.08 16.78 42.70
C THR A 635 -15.91 16.93 41.41
N PRO A 636 -17.11 17.54 41.44
CA PRO A 636 -17.96 17.74 40.27
C PRO A 636 -17.77 19.11 39.60
N SER A 637 -18.19 19.23 38.34
CA SER A 637 -18.49 20.50 37.67
C SER A 637 -19.71 20.32 36.77
N GLN A 638 -20.51 21.37 36.61
CA GLN A 638 -21.89 21.27 36.09
C GLN A 638 -21.99 21.19 34.56
N PRO A 639 -23.09 20.62 34.03
CA PRO A 639 -23.38 20.63 32.60
C PRO A 639 -23.87 22.01 32.14
N VAL A 640 -23.40 22.46 30.99
CA VAL A 640 -24.00 23.59 30.27
C VAL A 640 -25.14 23.07 29.40
N GLN A 641 -26.37 23.50 29.69
CA GLN A 641 -27.50 23.31 28.78
C GLN A 641 -27.34 24.22 27.55
N ASN A 642 -27.82 23.78 26.38
CA ASN A 642 -28.16 24.71 25.31
C ASN A 642 -29.34 24.16 24.49
N SER A 643 -30.42 24.93 24.38
CA SER A 643 -31.69 24.52 23.76
C SER A 643 -32.57 25.72 23.38
N ALA A 644 -32.20 26.40 22.29
CA ALA A 644 -33.03 27.32 21.49
C ALA A 644 -32.39 27.35 20.08
N VAL A 645 -33.08 27.11 18.95
CA VAL A 645 -34.33 27.67 18.38
C VAL A 645 -34.12 29.05 17.71
N GLY A 646 -34.15 29.03 16.38
CA GLY A 646 -34.63 30.10 15.48
C GLY A 646 -33.86 31.43 15.45
N ILE A 647 -33.18 31.72 14.33
CA ILE A 647 -33.79 32.25 13.09
C ILE A 647 -33.00 31.71 11.89
#